data_AF-A0A816WIX3-F1
#
_entry.id   AF-A0A816WIX3-F1
#
_cell.length_a   1.000
_cell.length_b   1.000
_cell.length_c   1.000
_cell.angle_alpha   90.00
_cell.angle_beta   90.00
_cell.angle_gamma   90.00
#
_symmetry.space_group_name_H-M   'P 1'
#
loop_
_entity.id
_entity.type
_entity.pdbx_description
1 polymer ?
#
loop_
_entity_poly.entity_id
_entity_poly.type
_entity_poly.pdbx_seq_one_letter_code
_entity_poly.pdbx_strand_id
1 'polypeptide(L)'
;MNARLCFDGYDEFAQNIPEQLEDVFKHVREAQHNILTSRPYAIKASYDAKLEITGFTNDNIVKYVEQFFNQIKNEMDNTSSESQKLLRLLKSNSSIWGVAHIPVNLELICSLWSNNDWTETTALTMTVLYDNIIEWQCRRHLTRQNINHEDITKQAVYDQCNTELQFLEYLAFKAMECNKIMLTPAILKEAQDDIKCSAIGIAQVLKIGILKSYDDSATGTQNQTEKQHYFVHLSFQEHFAARHLLSILKSTDKVKAINFINNNKYNQRFHFVFVFASGLLAQFDYKSCIESFWSTVQGEPLDLVGIKHIKLIITCIDELVEQAVFPQRTQFLKAISQWLGFCALHNGEALQTHITESLQQTNALLNTTIIQKTFLQLLQSTESYEKRKIYKLIKQLPISEPTEKLKNKILDAIVDPDPYIRMNVCKVLGNFGEDAATNEVISALINATHHEYWEVQIQACEALGKLGEKAATNEVIAALINATHHGYWDVQIQACEALGKLGEKAATNEVGEKAATNEMIAALINAMRDEAHSVRWAACEALGNLGEKAATNEVIAALINATQDENFYVRLYACIALGKLGEKGASNEVIAALINATQDENDHVRWDTCVAFGKLGEKGASNEVIDSLVNFIGAIDDSDDILVDSLVWVMCSYDGMRPLKFETIEKIYNCMRKSSKIDLTPIPSERLMELFLNSRNVSWLRLVAYVALVQGIAVTVGKSIVRIYDAKGMVELKLSHAELGVSLTEAFRDQRREIEMDFPFGKETAS
;
A
#
# COMPACT_ATOMS: atom_id res chain seq x y z
N MET A 1 -6.58 36.42 -22.53
CA MET A 1 -6.12 35.79 -21.28
C MET A 1 -6.20 34.30 -21.48
N ASN A 2 -5.05 33.60 -21.50
CA ASN A 2 -5.01 32.14 -21.57
C ASN A 2 -5.04 31.59 -20.13
N ALA A 3 -6.21 31.66 -19.49
CA ALA A 3 -6.44 30.93 -18.25
C ALA A 3 -6.81 29.49 -18.62
N ARG A 4 -6.07 28.51 -18.10
CA ARG A 4 -6.47 27.09 -18.16
C ARG A 4 -7.43 26.86 -17.00
N LEU A 5 -8.68 26.53 -17.29
CA LEU A 5 -9.66 26.21 -16.27
C LEU A 5 -9.71 24.68 -16.09
N CYS A 6 -9.61 24.23 -14.85
CA CYS A 6 -9.80 22.82 -14.46
C CYS A 6 -11.13 22.72 -13.73
N PHE A 7 -12.05 21.90 -14.24
CA PHE A 7 -13.34 21.63 -13.62
C PHE A 7 -13.37 20.18 -13.16
N ASP A 8 -13.40 19.98 -11.85
CA ASP A 8 -13.50 18.67 -11.23
C ASP A 8 -14.94 18.29 -10.91
N GLY A 9 -15.27 17.00 -11.07
CA GLY A 9 -16.62 16.47 -10.88
C GLY A 9 -17.66 16.99 -11.88
N TYR A 10 -17.32 17.18 -13.16
CA TYR A 10 -18.27 17.72 -14.15
C TYR A 10 -19.60 16.93 -14.23
N ASP A 11 -19.62 15.62 -13.94
CA ASP A 11 -20.85 14.82 -13.88
C ASP A 11 -21.83 15.24 -12.79
N GLU A 12 -21.35 15.83 -11.70
CA GLU A 12 -22.17 16.22 -10.56
C GLU A 12 -22.98 17.49 -10.85
N PHE A 13 -22.45 18.36 -11.72
CA PHE A 13 -23.05 19.66 -12.05
C PHE A 13 -23.69 19.72 -13.44
N ALA A 14 -23.25 18.88 -14.40
CA ALA A 14 -23.71 18.93 -15.79
C ALA A 14 -25.22 18.75 -15.97
N GLN A 15 -25.91 18.16 -14.98
CA GLN A 15 -27.35 17.94 -15.03
C GLN A 15 -28.17 19.12 -14.47
N ASN A 16 -27.54 20.06 -13.75
CA ASN A 16 -28.20 21.12 -13.00
C ASN A 16 -27.52 22.50 -13.22
N ILE A 17 -27.15 22.84 -14.45
CA ILE A 17 -26.53 24.14 -14.76
C ILE A 17 -27.60 25.24 -14.64
N PRO A 18 -27.40 26.29 -13.82
CA PRO A 18 -28.30 27.43 -13.77
C PRO A 18 -28.39 28.11 -15.15
N GLU A 19 -29.59 28.47 -15.61
CA GLU A 19 -29.83 29.11 -16.92
C GLU A 19 -28.88 30.29 -17.20
N GLN A 20 -28.54 31.06 -16.17
CA GLN A 20 -27.68 32.24 -16.25
C GLN A 20 -26.21 31.91 -16.60
N LEU A 21 -25.79 30.66 -16.38
CA LEU A 21 -24.43 30.19 -16.59
C LEU A 21 -24.32 29.22 -17.78
N GLU A 22 -25.43 28.84 -18.41
CA GLU A 22 -25.47 27.84 -19.47
C GLU A 22 -24.59 28.23 -20.67
N ASP A 23 -24.66 29.50 -21.10
CA ASP A 23 -23.84 30.04 -22.19
C ASP A 23 -22.34 30.06 -21.84
N VAL A 24 -21.99 30.39 -20.59
CA VAL A 24 -20.61 30.42 -20.11
C VAL A 24 -20.03 29.01 -20.11
N PHE A 25 -20.78 28.05 -19.57
CA PHE A 25 -20.33 26.65 -19.53
C PHE A 25 -20.27 25.99 -20.90
N LYS A 26 -21.17 26.35 -21.81
CA LYS A 26 -21.09 25.91 -23.21
C LYS A 26 -19.81 26.42 -23.87
N HIS A 27 -19.46 27.69 -23.66
CA HIS A 27 -18.22 28.28 -24.16
C HIS A 27 -16.97 27.61 -23.55
N VAL A 28 -16.99 27.34 -22.24
CA VAL A 28 -15.92 26.64 -21.53
C VAL A 28 -15.74 25.22 -22.05
N ARG A 29 -16.83 24.48 -22.29
CA ARG A 29 -16.78 23.11 -22.81
C ARG A 29 -16.18 23.03 -24.21
N GLU A 30 -16.43 24.05 -25.04
CA GLU A 30 -15.99 24.10 -26.44
C GLU A 30 -14.60 24.75 -26.63
N ALA A 31 -14.03 25.35 -25.58
CA ALA A 31 -12.71 25.96 -25.64
C ALA A 31 -11.57 24.93 -25.66
N GLN A 32 -10.54 25.18 -26.47
CA GLN A 32 -9.47 24.21 -26.77
C GLN A 32 -8.45 23.94 -25.64
N HIS A 33 -8.60 24.55 -24.46
CA HIS A 33 -7.57 24.51 -23.40
C HIS A 33 -8.11 24.36 -21.97
N ASN A 34 -9.22 23.66 -21.79
CA ASN A 34 -9.79 23.35 -20.46
C ASN A 34 -9.64 21.86 -20.13
N ILE A 35 -9.45 21.55 -18.86
CA ILE A 35 -9.42 20.17 -18.34
C ILE A 35 -10.75 19.93 -17.61
N LEU A 36 -11.49 18.92 -18.05
CA LEU A 36 -12.74 18.48 -17.43
C LEU A 36 -12.50 17.09 -16.86
N THR A 37 -12.53 16.95 -15.53
CA THR A 37 -12.50 15.63 -14.88
C THR A 37 -13.92 15.24 -14.50
N SER A 38 -14.29 14.02 -14.87
CA SER A 38 -15.63 13.47 -14.63
C SER A 38 -15.63 11.97 -14.85
N ARG A 39 -16.62 11.29 -14.29
CA ARG A 39 -16.79 9.84 -14.48
C ARG A 39 -17.01 9.51 -15.96
N PRO A 40 -16.56 8.32 -16.43
CA PRO A 40 -16.47 7.98 -17.87
C PRO A 40 -17.77 8.12 -18.69
N TYR A 41 -18.93 8.10 -18.02
CA TYR A 41 -20.24 8.14 -18.68
C TYR A 41 -20.76 9.56 -18.98
N ALA A 42 -20.20 10.61 -18.35
CA ALA A 42 -20.73 11.97 -18.44
C ALA A 42 -19.98 12.87 -19.42
N ILE A 43 -18.75 12.50 -19.81
CA ILE A 43 -18.00 13.21 -20.83
C ILE A 43 -18.41 12.70 -22.22
N LYS A 44 -19.32 13.43 -22.89
CA LYS A 44 -19.47 13.36 -24.35
C LYS A 44 -18.56 14.41 -24.98
N ALA A 45 -17.26 14.12 -25.06
CA ALA A 45 -16.32 14.99 -25.78
C ALA A 45 -16.66 14.97 -27.28
N SER A 46 -16.61 16.13 -27.93
CA SER A 46 -16.79 16.29 -29.38
C SER A 46 -15.52 15.97 -30.19
N TYR A 47 -14.46 15.48 -29.52
CA TYR A 47 -13.17 15.14 -30.08
C TYR A 47 -12.63 13.85 -29.45
N ASP A 48 -11.65 13.21 -30.11
CA ASP A 48 -11.02 11.99 -29.63
C ASP A 48 -10.22 12.24 -28.35
N ALA A 49 -10.71 11.73 -27.22
CA ALA A 49 -10.05 11.81 -25.92
C ALA A 49 -9.79 10.42 -25.37
N LYS A 50 -8.59 10.19 -24.80
CA LYS A 50 -8.24 8.98 -24.07
C LYS A 50 -8.25 9.30 -22.57
N LEU A 51 -9.21 8.72 -21.85
CA LEU A 51 -9.32 8.84 -20.39
C LEU A 51 -8.75 7.57 -19.75
N GLU A 52 -7.92 7.71 -18.72
CA GLU A 52 -7.33 6.61 -17.97
C GLU A 52 -7.64 6.80 -16.48
N ILE A 53 -8.16 5.76 -15.83
CA ILE A 53 -8.39 5.77 -14.38
C ILE A 53 -7.07 5.37 -13.73
N THR A 54 -6.37 6.33 -13.13
CA THR A 54 -5.18 6.06 -12.33
C THR A 54 -5.60 5.65 -10.93
N GLY A 55 -5.37 4.38 -10.56
CA GLY A 55 -5.52 3.91 -9.18
C GLY A 55 -4.44 4.48 -8.24
N PHE A 56 -4.41 4.00 -7.00
CA PHE A 56 -3.31 4.29 -6.08
C PHE A 56 -1.98 3.80 -6.65
N THR A 57 -0.94 4.60 -6.49
CA THR A 57 0.45 4.15 -6.74
C THR A 57 0.92 3.23 -5.61
N ASN A 58 2.03 2.51 -5.82
CA ASN A 58 2.69 1.72 -4.77
C ASN A 58 2.93 2.55 -3.50
N ASP A 59 3.36 3.80 -3.64
CA ASP A 59 3.62 4.70 -2.53
C ASP A 59 2.33 5.13 -1.83
N ASN A 60 1.23 5.33 -2.58
CA ASN A 60 -0.07 5.61 -1.97
C ASN A 60 -0.56 4.43 -1.15
N ILE A 61 -0.35 3.19 -1.59
CA ILE A 61 -0.73 1.99 -0.82
C ILE A 61 0.05 1.93 0.50
N VAL A 62 1.39 2.11 0.45
CA VAL A 62 2.24 2.12 1.65
C VAL A 62 1.76 3.17 2.64
N LYS A 63 1.63 4.42 2.18
CA LYS A 63 1.15 5.53 3.01
C LYS A 63 -0.23 5.26 3.60
N TYR A 64 -1.17 4.75 2.80
CA TYR A 64 -2.53 4.48 3.27
C TYR A 64 -2.57 3.37 4.32
N VAL A 65 -1.86 2.26 4.11
CA VAL A 65 -1.81 1.14 5.09
C VAL A 65 -1.23 1.63 6.42
N GLU A 66 -0.12 2.36 6.38
CA GLU A 66 0.49 2.94 7.59
C GLU A 66 -0.50 3.87 8.31
N GLN A 67 -1.14 4.78 7.59
CA GLN A 67 -2.15 5.69 8.15
C GLN A 67 -3.35 4.94 8.75
N PHE A 68 -3.87 3.93 8.07
CA PHE A 68 -5.04 3.19 8.51
C PHE A 68 -4.81 2.49 9.87
N PHE A 69 -3.70 1.76 10.01
CA PHE A 69 -3.40 1.05 11.26
C PHE A 69 -3.03 1.98 12.40
N ASN A 70 -2.50 3.16 12.10
CA ASN A 70 -2.28 4.18 13.10
C ASN A 70 -3.62 4.71 13.68
N GLN A 71 -4.72 4.68 12.91
CA GLN A 71 -6.03 5.22 13.31
C GLN A 71 -6.90 4.28 14.18
N ILE A 72 -6.71 2.95 14.17
CA ILE A 72 -7.63 1.99 14.82
C ILE A 72 -7.25 1.61 16.29
N LYS A 73 -6.40 2.39 16.95
CA LYS A 73 -5.80 2.03 18.26
C LYS A 73 -6.79 1.63 19.37
N ASN A 74 -6.42 0.53 20.05
CA ASN A 74 -6.63 0.24 21.49
C ASN A 74 -5.27 -0.10 22.13
N GLU A 75 -5.13 0.19 23.43
CA GLU A 75 -3.90 0.58 24.15
C GLU A 75 -2.71 -0.41 24.34
N MET A 76 -2.56 -1.56 23.67
CA MET A 76 -1.47 -2.50 24.04
C MET A 76 -0.69 -3.23 22.94
N ASP A 77 -0.91 -3.00 21.64
CA ASP A 77 -0.24 -3.80 20.60
C ASP A 77 0.69 -3.06 19.63
N ASN A 78 1.67 -3.83 19.15
CA ASN A 78 2.85 -3.45 18.38
C ASN A 78 2.49 -2.97 16.94
N THR A 79 1.89 -1.79 16.80
CA THR A 79 1.30 -1.23 15.55
C THR A 79 2.25 -1.14 14.35
N SER A 80 3.53 -0.78 14.57
CA SER A 80 4.54 -0.80 13.50
C SER A 80 4.79 -2.21 12.95
N SER A 81 4.46 -3.26 13.71
CA SER A 81 4.57 -4.63 13.25
C SER A 81 3.40 -5.01 12.33
N GLU A 82 2.17 -4.59 12.60
CA GLU A 82 0.98 -5.00 11.83
C GLU A 82 0.90 -4.37 10.44
N SER A 83 1.16 -3.06 10.34
CA SER A 83 1.25 -2.38 9.03
C SER A 83 2.36 -2.98 8.17
N GLN A 84 3.52 -3.26 8.76
CA GLN A 84 4.64 -3.90 8.08
C GLN A 84 4.32 -5.35 7.68
N LYS A 85 3.63 -6.13 8.53
CA LYS A 85 3.18 -7.49 8.19
C LYS A 85 2.22 -7.47 7.01
N LEU A 86 1.19 -6.61 7.04
CA LEU A 86 0.26 -6.48 5.92
C LEU A 86 0.98 -6.03 4.65
N LEU A 87 1.86 -5.02 4.72
CA LEU A 87 2.63 -4.59 3.55
C LEU A 87 3.55 -5.69 3.00
N ARG A 88 4.18 -6.49 3.87
CA ARG A 88 4.96 -7.67 3.45
C ARG A 88 4.07 -8.68 2.74
N LEU A 89 2.89 -9.00 3.31
CA LEU A 89 1.93 -9.90 2.70
C LEU A 89 1.45 -9.38 1.35
N LEU A 90 0.98 -8.13 1.27
CA LEU A 90 0.50 -7.52 0.03
C LEU A 90 1.61 -7.51 -1.04
N LYS A 91 2.84 -7.14 -0.70
CA LYS A 91 3.97 -7.12 -1.65
C LYS A 91 4.41 -8.52 -2.10
N SER A 92 4.25 -9.53 -1.24
CA SER A 92 4.55 -10.93 -1.57
C SER A 92 3.52 -11.56 -2.52
N ASN A 93 2.31 -11.00 -2.61
CA ASN A 93 1.21 -11.54 -3.41
C ASN A 93 0.77 -10.55 -4.49
N SER A 94 1.29 -10.70 -5.71
CA SER A 94 1.06 -9.81 -6.85
C SER A 94 -0.41 -9.60 -7.21
N SER A 95 -1.24 -10.64 -7.08
CA SER A 95 -2.66 -10.56 -7.39
C SER A 95 -3.39 -9.66 -6.40
N ILE A 96 -3.12 -9.82 -5.10
CA ILE A 96 -3.71 -8.97 -4.06
C ILE A 96 -3.09 -7.57 -4.09
N TRP A 97 -1.80 -7.44 -4.40
CA TRP A 97 -1.14 -6.16 -4.62
C TRP A 97 -1.88 -5.35 -5.68
N GLY A 98 -2.26 -5.97 -6.81
CA GLY A 98 -3.08 -5.32 -7.85
C GLY A 98 -4.44 -4.86 -7.34
N VAL A 99 -5.11 -5.65 -6.51
CA VAL A 99 -6.40 -5.28 -5.89
C VAL A 99 -6.26 -4.08 -4.94
N ALA A 100 -5.14 -3.98 -4.21
CA ALA A 100 -4.83 -2.89 -3.29
C ALA A 100 -4.63 -1.53 -3.98
N HIS A 101 -4.42 -1.48 -5.30
CA HIS A 101 -4.38 -0.21 -6.05
C HIS A 101 -5.76 0.45 -6.16
N ILE A 102 -6.83 -0.25 -5.79
CA ILE A 102 -8.19 0.28 -5.76
C ILE A 102 -8.47 0.77 -4.34
N PRO A 103 -8.67 2.09 -4.12
CA PRO A 103 -8.72 2.66 -2.76
C PRO A 103 -9.76 2.01 -1.85
N VAL A 104 -10.98 1.77 -2.35
CA VAL A 104 -12.05 1.13 -1.59
C VAL A 104 -11.73 -0.32 -1.23
N ASN A 105 -10.99 -1.05 -2.09
CA ASN A 105 -10.58 -2.40 -1.76
C ASN A 105 -9.47 -2.39 -0.72
N LEU A 106 -8.54 -1.44 -0.80
CA LEU A 106 -7.48 -1.28 0.20
C LEU A 106 -8.07 -0.98 1.59
N GLU A 107 -9.04 -0.08 1.69
CA GLU A 107 -9.76 0.20 2.93
C GLU A 107 -10.38 -1.08 3.53
N LEU A 108 -11.03 -1.90 2.70
CA LEU A 108 -11.66 -3.15 3.13
C LEU A 108 -10.63 -4.19 3.55
N ILE A 109 -9.50 -4.31 2.82
CA ILE A 109 -8.38 -5.18 3.17
C ILE A 109 -7.84 -4.79 4.55
N CYS A 110 -7.56 -3.50 4.77
CA CYS A 110 -7.02 -3.04 6.05
C CYS A 110 -8.03 -3.24 7.20
N SER A 111 -9.31 -2.95 6.97
CA SER A 111 -10.39 -3.16 7.97
C SER A 111 -10.56 -4.63 8.36
N LEU A 112 -10.30 -5.53 7.42
CA LEU A 112 -10.41 -6.95 7.65
C LEU A 112 -9.17 -7.49 8.38
N TRP A 113 -7.99 -7.03 7.98
CA TRP A 113 -6.72 -7.35 8.65
C TRP A 113 -6.68 -6.88 10.10
N SER A 114 -7.26 -5.71 10.42
CA SER A 114 -7.31 -5.21 11.80
C SER A 114 -8.07 -6.12 12.77
N ASN A 115 -8.86 -7.06 12.25
CA ASN A 115 -9.60 -8.02 13.05
C ASN A 115 -9.03 -9.44 12.99
N ASN A 116 -8.21 -9.78 11.98
CA ASN A 116 -7.65 -11.12 11.78
C ASN A 116 -6.28 -11.04 11.10
N ASP A 117 -5.24 -11.60 11.74
CA ASP A 117 -3.92 -11.80 11.13
C ASP A 117 -3.97 -13.04 10.21
N TRP A 118 -3.67 -12.85 8.92
CA TRP A 118 -3.60 -13.95 7.94
C TRP A 118 -2.19 -14.28 7.49
N THR A 119 -1.15 -13.85 8.20
CA THR A 119 0.25 -14.19 7.87
C THR A 119 0.49 -15.69 7.75
N GLU A 120 -0.24 -16.52 8.49
CA GLU A 120 -0.17 -17.98 8.42
C GLU A 120 -1.03 -18.60 7.29
N THR A 121 -1.81 -17.79 6.57
CA THR A 121 -2.67 -18.29 5.47
C THR A 121 -1.82 -18.53 4.23
N THR A 122 -1.38 -19.77 4.06
CA THR A 122 -0.51 -20.22 2.95
C THR A 122 -1.12 -20.09 1.55
N ALA A 123 -2.39 -19.72 1.42
CA ALA A 123 -3.10 -19.67 0.13
C ALA A 123 -4.17 -18.57 0.06
N LEU A 124 -3.84 -17.32 0.40
CA LEU A 124 -4.75 -16.19 0.21
C LEU A 124 -4.84 -15.84 -1.29
N THR A 125 -5.91 -16.28 -1.95
CA THR A 125 -6.22 -15.90 -3.34
C THR A 125 -7.15 -14.69 -3.38
N MET A 126 -7.40 -14.10 -4.56
CA MET A 126 -8.36 -13.01 -4.64
C MET A 126 -9.76 -13.48 -4.20
N THR A 127 -10.19 -14.65 -4.64
CA THR A 127 -11.50 -15.20 -4.27
C THR A 127 -11.63 -15.36 -2.76
N VAL A 128 -10.60 -15.92 -2.10
CA VAL A 128 -10.60 -16.07 -0.63
C VAL A 128 -10.67 -14.70 0.05
N LEU A 129 -9.94 -13.70 -0.46
CA LEU A 129 -10.00 -12.34 0.06
C LEU A 129 -11.41 -11.73 -0.05
N TYR A 130 -12.03 -11.78 -1.24
CA TYR A 130 -13.38 -11.25 -1.43
C TYR A 130 -14.43 -11.97 -0.58
N ASP A 131 -14.32 -13.30 -0.48
CA ASP A 131 -15.21 -14.12 0.34
C ASP A 131 -15.07 -13.82 1.84
N ASN A 132 -13.86 -13.50 2.31
CA ASN A 132 -13.60 -13.02 3.67
C ASN A 132 -14.13 -11.60 3.91
N ILE A 133 -13.99 -10.69 2.94
CA ILE A 133 -14.57 -9.33 3.02
C ILE A 133 -16.11 -9.40 3.11
N ILE A 134 -16.73 -10.24 2.30
CA ILE A 134 -18.19 -10.43 2.31
C ILE A 134 -18.64 -11.03 3.65
N GLU A 135 -17.94 -12.06 4.14
CA GLU A 135 -18.22 -12.63 5.46
C GLU A 135 -18.16 -11.57 6.55
N TRP A 136 -17.11 -10.75 6.56
CA TRP A 136 -16.94 -9.68 7.53
C TRP A 136 -18.07 -8.64 7.48
N GLN A 137 -18.50 -8.24 6.28
CA GLN A 137 -19.65 -7.34 6.12
C GLN A 137 -20.96 -7.97 6.62
N CYS A 138 -21.18 -9.26 6.35
CA CYS A 138 -22.33 -10.00 6.88
C CYS A 138 -22.31 -10.06 8.42
N ARG A 139 -21.16 -10.37 9.03
CA ARG A 139 -20.99 -10.35 10.49
C ARG A 139 -21.35 -8.96 11.06
N ARG A 140 -20.77 -7.90 10.51
CA ARG A 140 -21.06 -6.51 10.92
C ARG A 140 -22.53 -6.14 10.75
N HIS A 141 -23.18 -6.63 9.71
CA HIS A 141 -24.61 -6.46 9.49
C HIS A 141 -25.44 -7.16 10.59
N LEU A 142 -25.10 -8.39 10.96
CA LEU A 142 -25.74 -9.14 12.04
C LEU A 142 -25.52 -8.48 13.41
N THR A 143 -24.32 -7.92 13.67
CA THR A 143 -24.04 -7.14 14.90
C THR A 143 -25.00 -5.97 15.03
N ARG A 144 -25.22 -5.23 13.94
CA ARG A 144 -26.15 -4.08 13.90
C ARG A 144 -27.61 -4.47 14.12
N GLN A 145 -27.96 -5.75 13.94
CA GLN A 145 -29.28 -6.29 14.23
C GLN A 145 -29.40 -6.90 15.64
N ASN A 146 -28.38 -6.74 16.50
CA ASN A 146 -28.28 -7.36 17.83
C ASN A 146 -28.34 -8.90 17.82
N ILE A 147 -27.91 -9.53 16.73
CA ILE A 147 -27.77 -11.00 16.66
C ILE A 147 -26.35 -11.36 17.09
N ASN A 148 -26.19 -12.22 18.10
CA ASN A 148 -24.86 -12.70 18.49
C ASN A 148 -24.31 -13.67 17.43
N HIS A 149 -23.16 -13.35 16.85
CA HIS A 149 -22.54 -14.06 15.74
C HIS A 149 -21.01 -14.19 15.89
N GLU A 150 -20.45 -13.84 17.06
CA GLU A 150 -18.99 -13.95 17.29
C GLU A 150 -18.53 -15.43 17.27
N ASP A 151 -19.39 -16.35 17.71
CA ASP A 151 -19.06 -17.79 17.82
C ASP A 151 -19.62 -18.68 16.69
N ILE A 152 -20.26 -18.10 15.66
CA ILE A 152 -20.86 -18.90 14.58
C ILE A 152 -19.90 -19.12 13.41
N THR A 153 -19.97 -20.31 12.83
CA THR A 153 -19.14 -20.70 11.67
C THR A 153 -19.42 -19.82 10.46
N LYS A 154 -18.46 -19.72 9.53
CA LYS A 154 -18.63 -19.01 8.26
C LYS A 154 -19.92 -19.42 7.54
N GLN A 155 -20.18 -20.72 7.43
CA GLN A 155 -21.42 -21.22 6.82
C GLN A 155 -22.67 -20.67 7.51
N ALA A 156 -22.71 -20.66 8.85
CA ALA A 156 -23.85 -20.16 9.60
C ALA A 156 -24.09 -18.65 9.39
N VAL A 157 -23.03 -17.85 9.18
CA VAL A 157 -23.16 -16.43 8.79
C VAL A 157 -23.84 -16.31 7.43
N TYR A 158 -23.37 -17.08 6.45
CA TYR A 158 -23.95 -17.09 5.10
C TYR A 158 -25.40 -17.57 5.12
N ASP A 159 -25.75 -18.57 5.94
CA ASP A 159 -27.12 -19.06 6.10
C ASP A 159 -28.05 -17.96 6.65
N GLN A 160 -27.58 -17.14 7.61
CA GLN A 160 -28.35 -16.05 8.19
C GLN A 160 -28.54 -14.86 7.22
N CYS A 161 -27.56 -14.59 6.36
CA CYS A 161 -27.64 -13.54 5.33
C CYS A 161 -28.04 -14.09 3.95
N ASN A 162 -28.49 -15.35 3.87
CA ASN A 162 -28.62 -16.06 2.60
C ASN A 162 -29.57 -15.35 1.63
N THR A 163 -30.65 -14.77 2.15
CA THR A 163 -31.66 -14.15 1.30
C THR A 163 -31.15 -12.86 0.65
N GLU A 164 -30.47 -12.01 1.42
CA GLU A 164 -29.83 -10.78 0.92
C GLU A 164 -28.69 -11.10 -0.05
N LEU A 165 -27.88 -12.12 0.26
CA LEU A 165 -26.79 -12.55 -0.61
C LEU A 165 -27.32 -13.12 -1.93
N GLN A 166 -28.36 -13.96 -1.92
CA GLN A 166 -28.99 -14.48 -3.15
C GLN A 166 -29.53 -13.35 -4.04
N PHE A 167 -30.09 -12.29 -3.42
CA PHE A 167 -30.53 -11.11 -4.16
C PHE A 167 -29.34 -10.38 -4.81
N LEU A 168 -28.26 -10.14 -4.08
CA LEU A 168 -27.03 -9.53 -4.61
C LEU A 168 -26.40 -10.36 -5.73
N GLU A 169 -26.36 -11.68 -5.58
CA GLU A 169 -25.87 -12.64 -6.57
C GLU A 169 -26.64 -12.52 -7.90
N TYR A 170 -27.97 -12.59 -7.84
CA TYR A 170 -28.82 -12.46 -9.03
C TYR A 170 -28.72 -11.07 -9.67
N LEU A 171 -28.82 -10.01 -8.85
CA LEU A 171 -28.74 -8.63 -9.32
C LEU A 171 -27.41 -8.36 -10.01
N ALA A 172 -26.31 -8.84 -9.43
CA ALA A 172 -24.98 -8.70 -10.00
C ALA A 172 -24.88 -9.41 -11.37
N PHE A 173 -25.33 -10.67 -11.44
CA PHE A 173 -25.32 -11.44 -12.68
C PHE A 173 -26.16 -10.76 -13.78
N LYS A 174 -27.39 -10.35 -13.46
CA LYS A 174 -28.28 -9.67 -14.41
C LYS A 174 -27.70 -8.32 -14.89
N ALA A 175 -27.17 -7.52 -13.97
CA ALA A 175 -26.51 -6.27 -14.32
C ALA A 175 -25.27 -6.48 -15.20
N MET A 176 -24.53 -7.58 -14.95
CA MET A 176 -23.44 -8.01 -15.81
C MET A 176 -23.94 -8.41 -17.20
N GLU A 177 -25.04 -9.13 -17.35
CA GLU A 177 -25.64 -9.41 -18.66
C GLU A 177 -26.08 -8.14 -19.40
N CYS A 178 -26.70 -7.18 -18.70
CA CYS A 178 -27.26 -5.96 -19.30
C CYS A 178 -26.24 -4.84 -19.59
N ASN A 179 -24.96 -5.04 -19.31
CA ASN A 179 -23.93 -4.00 -19.42
C ASN A 179 -24.15 -2.78 -18.53
N LYS A 180 -24.45 -3.02 -17.26
CA LYS A 180 -24.75 -1.97 -16.28
C LYS A 180 -23.85 -2.08 -15.05
N ILE A 181 -23.11 -0.99 -14.80
CA ILE A 181 -22.45 -0.73 -13.52
C ILE A 181 -23.40 0.08 -12.63
N MET A 182 -24.07 1.08 -13.21
CA MET A 182 -25.15 1.84 -12.57
C MET A 182 -26.48 1.09 -12.72
N LEU A 183 -27.06 0.72 -11.58
CA LEU A 183 -28.28 -0.05 -11.46
C LEU A 183 -29.47 0.90 -11.36
N THR A 184 -30.27 0.95 -12.42
CA THR A 184 -31.51 1.72 -12.46
C THR A 184 -32.62 1.05 -11.65
N PRO A 185 -33.62 1.81 -11.16
CA PRO A 185 -34.82 1.27 -10.51
C PRO A 185 -35.49 0.12 -11.27
N ALA A 186 -35.49 0.16 -12.60
CA ALA A 186 -36.08 -0.89 -13.44
C ALA A 186 -35.42 -2.26 -13.25
N ILE A 187 -34.10 -2.32 -13.19
CA ILE A 187 -33.33 -3.57 -13.02
C ILE A 187 -33.47 -4.09 -11.58
N LEU A 188 -33.49 -3.20 -10.59
CA LEU A 188 -33.75 -3.56 -9.20
C LEU A 188 -35.14 -4.18 -9.05
N LYS A 189 -36.16 -3.58 -9.67
CA LYS A 189 -37.53 -4.10 -9.64
C LYS A 189 -37.64 -5.45 -10.35
N GLU A 190 -37.04 -5.60 -11.52
CA GLU A 190 -36.97 -6.89 -12.23
C GLU A 190 -36.33 -7.97 -11.36
N ALA A 191 -35.21 -7.67 -10.69
CA ALA A 191 -34.56 -8.60 -9.78
C ALA A 191 -35.42 -8.97 -8.55
N GLN A 192 -36.19 -8.02 -8.01
CA GLN A 192 -37.11 -8.27 -6.91
C GLN A 192 -38.27 -9.20 -7.32
N ASP A 193 -38.84 -8.96 -8.50
CA ASP A 193 -39.95 -9.73 -9.05
C ASP A 193 -39.51 -11.18 -9.33
N ASP A 194 -38.31 -11.39 -9.88
CA ASP A 194 -37.81 -12.70 -10.29
C ASP A 194 -37.48 -13.64 -9.11
N ILE A 195 -36.91 -13.10 -8.01
CA ILE A 195 -36.53 -13.91 -6.84
C ILE A 195 -37.73 -14.15 -5.89
N LYS A 196 -38.92 -13.62 -6.21
CA LYS A 196 -40.09 -13.61 -5.31
C LYS A 196 -39.77 -13.04 -3.93
N CYS A 197 -38.85 -12.07 -3.86
CA CYS A 197 -38.48 -11.37 -2.64
C CYS A 197 -39.51 -10.29 -2.29
N SER A 198 -40.79 -10.65 -2.15
CA SER A 198 -41.84 -9.71 -1.71
C SER A 198 -41.70 -9.30 -0.23
N ALA A 199 -40.76 -9.90 0.51
CA ALA A 199 -40.59 -9.73 1.95
C ALA A 199 -39.30 -8.98 2.37
N ILE A 200 -38.41 -8.62 1.45
CA ILE A 200 -37.14 -7.94 1.78
C ILE A 200 -37.19 -6.50 1.30
N GLY A 201 -37.07 -5.58 2.25
CA GLY A 201 -36.81 -4.19 1.89
C GLY A 201 -35.40 -4.08 1.33
N ILE A 202 -35.23 -3.47 0.15
CA ILE A 202 -33.91 -3.09 -0.40
C ILE A 202 -33.03 -2.39 0.67
N ALA A 203 -33.67 -1.70 1.62
CA ALA A 203 -33.02 -1.15 2.81
C ALA A 203 -32.19 -2.15 3.64
N GLN A 204 -32.57 -3.43 3.74
CA GLN A 204 -31.79 -4.46 4.43
C GLN A 204 -30.55 -4.87 3.63
N VAL A 205 -30.70 -5.03 2.31
CA VAL A 205 -29.56 -5.32 1.40
C VAL A 205 -28.54 -4.18 1.43
N LEU A 206 -28.99 -2.92 1.40
CA LEU A 206 -28.11 -1.75 1.50
C LEU A 206 -27.34 -1.70 2.82
N LYS A 207 -27.91 -2.20 3.92
CA LYS A 207 -27.24 -2.25 5.24
C LYS A 207 -26.06 -3.22 5.30
N ILE A 208 -25.91 -4.13 4.33
CA ILE A 208 -24.69 -4.96 4.21
C ILE A 208 -23.49 -4.10 3.79
N GLY A 209 -23.73 -2.99 3.08
CA GLY A 209 -22.68 -2.03 2.70
C GLY A 209 -21.94 -2.37 1.40
N ILE A 210 -22.35 -3.44 0.70
CA ILE A 210 -21.79 -3.84 -0.61
C ILE A 210 -22.45 -3.09 -1.78
N LEU A 211 -23.72 -2.72 -1.61
CA LEU A 211 -24.48 -1.93 -2.58
C LEU A 211 -24.66 -0.51 -2.03
N LYS A 212 -24.28 0.50 -2.80
CA LYS A 212 -24.38 1.92 -2.46
C LYS A 212 -25.43 2.62 -3.31
N SER A 213 -26.02 3.68 -2.76
CA SER A 213 -26.93 4.57 -3.48
C SER A 213 -26.16 5.75 -4.06
N TYR A 214 -26.62 6.29 -5.20
CA TYR A 214 -25.96 7.41 -5.90
C TYR A 214 -26.17 8.78 -5.23
N ASP A 215 -27.02 8.87 -4.20
CA ASP A 215 -27.46 10.16 -3.63
C ASP A 215 -27.46 10.14 -2.09
N ASP A 216 -26.65 11.03 -1.47
CA ASP A 216 -26.27 11.10 -0.04
C ASP A 216 -27.43 11.44 0.92
N SER A 217 -28.66 11.61 0.43
CA SER A 217 -29.82 11.80 1.30
C SER A 217 -30.04 10.57 2.18
N ALA A 218 -29.94 10.79 3.50
CA ALA A 218 -29.87 9.80 4.57
C ALA A 218 -30.68 8.52 4.31
N THR A 219 -30.01 7.36 4.48
CA THR A 219 -30.61 6.03 4.43
C THR A 219 -31.69 5.87 5.50
N GLY A 220 -32.95 6.18 5.17
CA GLY A 220 -34.04 6.08 6.15
C GLY A 220 -35.48 6.33 5.66
N THR A 221 -35.72 6.76 4.42
CA THR A 221 -37.07 7.08 3.92
C THR A 221 -37.48 6.20 2.73
N GLN A 222 -38.80 5.99 2.58
CA GLN A 222 -39.46 4.93 1.80
C GLN A 222 -39.21 4.87 0.27
N ASN A 223 -38.31 5.67 -0.32
CA ASN A 223 -38.04 5.66 -1.78
C ASN A 223 -36.66 5.14 -2.20
N GLN A 224 -36.06 4.21 -1.43
CA GLN A 224 -34.78 3.58 -1.83
C GLN A 224 -34.88 2.81 -3.15
N THR A 225 -36.06 2.31 -3.55
CA THR A 225 -36.25 1.58 -4.82
C THR A 225 -36.21 2.48 -6.06
N GLU A 226 -36.36 3.79 -5.89
CA GLU A 226 -36.39 4.78 -6.97
C GLU A 226 -35.02 5.40 -7.25
N LYS A 227 -34.03 5.15 -6.39
CA LYS A 227 -32.66 5.65 -6.56
C LYS A 227 -31.83 4.77 -7.49
N GLN A 228 -30.79 5.35 -8.08
CA GLN A 228 -29.75 4.58 -8.75
C GLN A 228 -28.78 3.99 -7.73
N HIS A 229 -28.32 2.77 -8.00
CA HIS A 229 -27.40 2.04 -7.12
C HIS A 229 -26.18 1.55 -7.88
N TYR A 230 -25.14 1.19 -7.15
CA TYR A 230 -23.94 0.57 -7.71
C TYR A 230 -23.27 -0.31 -6.64
N PHE A 231 -22.58 -1.36 -7.08
CA PHE A 231 -21.71 -2.12 -6.18
C PHE A 231 -20.51 -1.26 -5.80
N VAL A 232 -20.00 -1.40 -4.57
CA VAL A 232 -18.84 -0.64 -4.07
C VAL A 232 -17.65 -0.62 -5.04
N HIS A 233 -17.47 -1.71 -5.80
CA HIS A 233 -16.58 -1.78 -6.95
C HIS A 233 -17.05 -2.88 -7.92
N LEU A 234 -16.67 -2.79 -9.20
CA LEU A 234 -17.05 -3.77 -10.24
C LEU A 234 -16.63 -5.20 -9.88
N SER A 235 -15.48 -5.38 -9.23
CA SER A 235 -15.02 -6.71 -8.82
C SER A 235 -15.94 -7.40 -7.80
N PHE A 236 -16.66 -6.65 -6.95
CA PHE A 236 -17.71 -7.24 -6.11
C PHE A 236 -18.88 -7.71 -6.96
N GLN A 237 -19.30 -6.91 -7.94
CA GLN A 237 -20.33 -7.32 -8.90
C GLN A 237 -19.90 -8.58 -9.66
N GLU A 238 -18.64 -8.69 -10.07
CA GLU A 238 -18.09 -9.89 -10.73
C GLU A 238 -18.06 -11.12 -9.79
N HIS A 239 -17.66 -10.93 -8.54
CA HIS A 239 -17.66 -12.00 -7.53
C HIS A 239 -19.07 -12.52 -7.24
N PHE A 240 -20.06 -11.65 -7.03
CA PHE A 240 -21.46 -12.04 -6.82
C PHE A 240 -22.06 -12.72 -8.06
N ALA A 241 -21.73 -12.22 -9.26
CA ALA A 241 -22.14 -12.87 -10.50
C ALA A 241 -21.55 -14.29 -10.63
N ALA A 242 -20.31 -14.50 -10.18
CA ALA A 242 -19.67 -15.82 -10.18
C ALA A 242 -20.38 -16.83 -9.26
N ARG A 243 -20.78 -16.39 -8.06
CA ARG A 243 -21.58 -17.21 -7.12
C ARG A 243 -22.93 -17.59 -7.74
N HIS A 244 -23.60 -16.64 -8.39
CA HIS A 244 -24.86 -16.92 -9.09
C HIS A 244 -24.69 -17.92 -10.23
N LEU A 245 -23.63 -17.75 -11.05
CA LEU A 245 -23.31 -18.66 -12.14
C LEU A 245 -23.12 -20.10 -11.64
N LEU A 246 -22.40 -20.30 -10.54
CA LEU A 246 -22.22 -21.62 -9.92
C LEU A 246 -23.51 -22.16 -9.31
N SER A 247 -24.36 -21.30 -8.74
CA SER A 247 -25.69 -21.68 -8.25
C SER A 247 -26.58 -22.21 -9.38
N ILE A 248 -26.60 -21.53 -10.54
CA ILE A 248 -27.30 -22.03 -11.74
C ILE A 248 -26.69 -23.37 -12.20
N LEU A 249 -25.36 -23.49 -12.21
CA LEU A 249 -24.67 -24.70 -12.64
C LEU A 249 -24.97 -25.91 -11.72
N LYS A 250 -25.19 -25.66 -10.43
CA LYS A 250 -25.64 -26.64 -9.42
C LYS A 250 -27.11 -27.02 -9.57
N SER A 251 -27.93 -26.13 -10.12
CA SER A 251 -29.38 -26.30 -10.25
C SER A 251 -29.79 -27.20 -11.43
N THR A 252 -31.11 -27.45 -11.55
CA THR A 252 -31.70 -28.12 -12.72
C THR A 252 -31.51 -27.33 -14.03
N ASP A 253 -31.29 -26.02 -13.94
CA ASP A 253 -31.12 -25.09 -15.06
C ASP A 253 -29.66 -25.00 -15.55
N LYS A 254 -28.81 -25.98 -15.24
CA LYS A 254 -27.38 -26.00 -15.61
C LYS A 254 -27.07 -25.65 -17.06
N VAL A 255 -27.99 -25.93 -17.99
CA VAL A 255 -27.85 -25.62 -19.42
C VAL A 255 -27.70 -24.11 -19.66
N LYS A 256 -28.39 -23.26 -18.88
CA LYS A 256 -28.25 -21.79 -18.97
C LYS A 256 -26.84 -21.35 -18.59
N ALA A 257 -26.29 -21.88 -17.49
CA ALA A 257 -24.92 -21.59 -17.07
C ALA A 257 -23.90 -22.07 -18.11
N ILE A 258 -24.08 -23.28 -18.65
CA ILE A 258 -23.20 -23.83 -19.70
C ILE A 258 -23.19 -22.92 -20.94
N ASN A 259 -24.38 -22.49 -21.40
CA ASN A 259 -24.49 -21.57 -22.53
C ASN A 259 -23.85 -20.21 -22.23
N PHE A 260 -24.03 -19.69 -21.02
CA PHE A 260 -23.39 -18.44 -20.61
C PHE A 260 -21.86 -18.53 -20.64
N ILE A 261 -21.29 -19.61 -20.08
CA ILE A 261 -19.83 -19.84 -20.11
C ILE A 261 -19.35 -19.94 -21.56
N ASN A 262 -20.01 -20.75 -22.40
CA ASN A 262 -19.61 -20.93 -23.80
C ASN A 262 -19.62 -19.63 -24.61
N ASN A 263 -20.60 -18.77 -24.37
CA ASN A 263 -20.73 -17.50 -25.08
C ASN A 263 -19.77 -16.41 -24.55
N ASN A 264 -19.32 -16.51 -23.30
CA ASN A 264 -18.62 -15.40 -22.63
C ASN A 264 -17.21 -15.72 -22.11
N LYS A 265 -16.74 -16.97 -22.13
CA LYS A 265 -15.42 -17.36 -21.57
C LYS A 265 -14.21 -16.60 -22.10
N TYR A 266 -14.30 -16.00 -23.29
CA TYR A 266 -13.24 -15.16 -23.87
C TYR A 266 -13.54 -13.67 -23.87
N ASN A 267 -14.71 -13.27 -23.36
CA ASN A 267 -15.10 -11.89 -23.21
C ASN A 267 -14.43 -11.31 -21.96
N GLN A 268 -13.56 -10.31 -22.16
CA GLN A 268 -12.78 -9.68 -21.09
C GLN A 268 -13.66 -9.17 -19.94
N ARG A 269 -14.89 -8.75 -20.24
CA ARG A 269 -15.84 -8.25 -19.26
C ARG A 269 -16.26 -9.27 -18.21
N PHE A 270 -16.21 -10.56 -18.54
CA PHE A 270 -16.58 -11.64 -17.64
C PHE A 270 -15.35 -12.39 -17.13
N HIS A 271 -14.15 -11.90 -17.42
CA HIS A 271 -12.91 -12.57 -17.05
C HIS A 271 -12.87 -12.86 -15.54
N PHE A 272 -13.09 -11.85 -14.70
CA PHE A 272 -13.07 -12.03 -13.25
C PHE A 272 -14.25 -12.86 -12.74
N VAL A 273 -15.38 -12.90 -13.44
CA VAL A 273 -16.48 -13.82 -13.11
C VAL A 273 -15.99 -15.27 -13.16
N PHE A 274 -15.21 -15.65 -14.19
CA PHE A 274 -14.65 -17.00 -14.28
C PHE A 274 -13.47 -17.26 -13.34
N VAL A 275 -12.66 -16.23 -13.05
CA VAL A 275 -11.59 -16.31 -12.04
C VAL A 275 -12.18 -16.57 -10.66
N PHE A 276 -13.17 -15.77 -10.22
CA PHE A 276 -13.87 -15.98 -8.96
C PHE A 276 -14.63 -17.31 -8.93
N ALA A 277 -15.31 -17.68 -10.03
CA ALA A 277 -15.97 -18.98 -10.10
C ALA A 277 -14.97 -20.14 -9.88
N SER A 278 -13.77 -20.04 -10.46
CA SER A 278 -12.71 -21.03 -10.26
C SER A 278 -12.29 -21.16 -8.80
N GLY A 279 -12.03 -20.05 -8.10
CA GLY A 279 -11.66 -20.09 -6.68
C GLY A 279 -12.80 -20.61 -5.78
N LEU A 280 -14.05 -20.25 -6.08
CA LEU A 280 -15.24 -20.68 -5.33
C LEU A 280 -15.47 -22.19 -5.44
N LEU A 281 -15.00 -22.85 -6.51
CA LEU A 281 -15.10 -24.31 -6.64
C LEU A 281 -14.35 -25.09 -5.54
N ALA A 282 -13.38 -24.46 -4.88
CA ALA A 282 -12.69 -25.05 -3.73
C ALA A 282 -13.58 -25.11 -2.47
N GLN A 283 -14.65 -24.32 -2.40
CA GLN A 283 -15.62 -24.33 -1.30
C GLN A 283 -16.51 -25.57 -1.36
N PHE A 284 -16.90 -26.09 -0.18
CA PHE A 284 -17.69 -27.32 -0.05
C PHE A 284 -19.00 -27.28 -0.88
N ASP A 285 -19.67 -26.13 -0.90
CA ASP A 285 -20.97 -25.95 -1.54
C ASP A 285 -20.97 -26.10 -3.06
N TYR A 286 -19.82 -25.90 -3.71
CA TYR A 286 -19.68 -25.92 -5.17
C TYR A 286 -18.82 -27.08 -5.68
N LYS A 287 -18.38 -27.99 -4.80
CA LYS A 287 -17.53 -29.14 -5.18
C LYS A 287 -18.16 -30.02 -6.25
N SER A 288 -19.49 -30.13 -6.30
CA SER A 288 -20.23 -30.86 -7.34
C SER A 288 -20.16 -30.21 -8.72
N CYS A 289 -19.83 -28.91 -8.79
CA CYS A 289 -19.78 -28.14 -10.03
C CYS A 289 -18.42 -28.24 -10.76
N ILE A 290 -17.37 -28.72 -10.09
CA ILE A 290 -15.98 -28.75 -10.59
C ILE A 290 -15.91 -29.34 -12.00
N GLU A 291 -16.42 -30.55 -12.18
CA GLU A 291 -16.33 -31.25 -13.46
C GLU A 291 -17.13 -30.53 -14.56
N SER A 292 -18.34 -30.07 -14.24
CA SER A 292 -19.21 -29.38 -15.19
C SER A 292 -18.64 -28.03 -15.62
N PHE A 293 -18.03 -27.28 -14.70
CA PHE A 293 -17.44 -25.98 -15.00
C PHE A 293 -16.23 -26.15 -15.92
N TRP A 294 -15.26 -26.99 -15.52
CA TRP A 294 -14.01 -27.15 -16.27
C TRP A 294 -14.20 -27.84 -17.62
N SER A 295 -15.12 -28.81 -17.72
CA SER A 295 -15.47 -29.42 -19.02
C SER A 295 -16.09 -28.40 -19.97
N THR A 296 -16.90 -27.46 -19.45
CA THR A 296 -17.49 -26.40 -20.27
C THR A 296 -16.45 -25.36 -20.71
N VAL A 297 -15.56 -24.94 -19.81
CA VAL A 297 -14.46 -24.02 -20.14
C VAL A 297 -13.56 -24.60 -21.23
N GLN A 298 -13.24 -25.90 -21.16
CA GLN A 298 -12.45 -26.62 -22.17
C GLN A 298 -13.24 -26.98 -23.44
N GLY A 299 -14.57 -27.01 -23.38
CA GLY A 299 -15.43 -27.41 -24.50
C GLY A 299 -15.54 -26.36 -25.61
N GLU A 300 -16.38 -26.62 -26.61
CA GLU A 300 -16.67 -25.63 -27.66
C GLU A 300 -17.51 -24.45 -27.13
N PRO A 301 -17.36 -23.22 -27.69
CA PRO A 301 -16.43 -22.84 -28.76
C PRO A 301 -14.99 -22.67 -28.25
N LEU A 302 -14.01 -23.00 -29.10
CA LEU A 302 -12.59 -22.90 -28.77
C LEU A 302 -11.98 -21.60 -29.31
N ASP A 303 -11.05 -21.02 -28.55
CA ASP A 303 -10.13 -20.03 -29.06
C ASP A 303 -9.14 -20.71 -30.02
N LEU A 304 -9.31 -20.47 -31.33
CA LEU A 304 -8.49 -21.08 -32.38
C LEU A 304 -7.03 -20.58 -32.38
N VAL A 305 -6.77 -19.41 -31.78
CA VAL A 305 -5.40 -18.89 -31.58
C VAL A 305 -4.83 -19.41 -30.26
N GLY A 306 -5.68 -19.59 -29.26
CA GLY A 306 -5.39 -20.21 -27.97
C GLY A 306 -4.85 -19.28 -26.89
N ILE A 307 -4.46 -18.04 -27.21
CA ILE A 307 -3.88 -17.08 -26.25
C ILE A 307 -4.89 -16.65 -25.20
N LYS A 308 -6.12 -16.30 -25.60
CA LYS A 308 -7.15 -15.87 -24.64
C LYS A 308 -7.54 -17.05 -23.75
N HIS A 309 -7.57 -18.25 -24.31
CA HIS A 309 -7.83 -19.46 -23.53
C HIS A 309 -6.72 -19.73 -22.52
N ILE A 310 -5.44 -19.73 -22.90
CA ILE A 310 -4.38 -20.02 -21.93
C ILE A 310 -4.28 -18.95 -20.84
N LYS A 311 -4.52 -17.67 -21.17
CA LYS A 311 -4.57 -16.59 -20.17
C LYS A 311 -5.67 -16.83 -19.15
N LEU A 312 -6.88 -17.20 -19.60
CA LEU A 312 -7.97 -17.58 -18.71
C LEU A 312 -7.59 -18.76 -17.81
N ILE A 313 -6.96 -19.79 -18.38
CA ILE A 313 -6.55 -20.99 -17.63
C ILE A 313 -5.49 -20.64 -16.57
N ILE A 314 -4.49 -19.82 -16.90
CA ILE A 314 -3.46 -19.38 -15.95
C ILE A 314 -4.10 -18.67 -14.76
N THR A 315 -4.95 -17.66 -15.00
CA THR A 315 -5.59 -16.88 -13.93
C THR A 315 -6.57 -17.71 -13.10
N CYS A 316 -7.34 -18.60 -13.73
CA CYS A 316 -8.29 -19.44 -13.00
C CYS A 316 -7.60 -20.51 -12.15
N ILE A 317 -6.46 -21.06 -12.60
CA ILE A 317 -5.73 -22.09 -11.84
C ILE A 317 -5.01 -21.49 -10.64
N ASP A 318 -4.54 -20.25 -10.73
CA ASP A 318 -3.90 -19.56 -9.61
C ASP A 318 -4.87 -19.36 -8.43
N GLU A 319 -6.18 -19.25 -8.71
CA GLU A 319 -7.23 -19.18 -7.68
C GLU A 319 -7.53 -20.51 -6.98
N LEU A 320 -6.93 -21.62 -7.41
CA LEU A 320 -7.19 -22.93 -6.82
C LEU A 320 -6.15 -23.22 -5.73
N VAL A 321 -6.60 -23.09 -4.48
CA VAL A 321 -5.85 -23.54 -3.29
C VAL A 321 -5.44 -25.02 -3.47
N GLU A 322 -4.23 -25.39 -3.03
CA GLU A 322 -3.60 -26.71 -3.26
C GLU A 322 -4.49 -27.94 -2.96
N GLN A 323 -5.52 -27.78 -2.14
CA GLN A 323 -6.45 -28.80 -1.70
C GLN A 323 -7.53 -29.19 -2.74
N ALA A 324 -7.74 -28.40 -3.80
CA ALA A 324 -8.69 -28.72 -4.86
C ALA A 324 -8.03 -29.58 -5.95
N VAL A 325 -7.78 -30.86 -5.66
CA VAL A 325 -7.34 -31.83 -6.69
C VAL A 325 -8.53 -32.13 -7.61
N PHE A 326 -8.58 -31.50 -8.77
CA PHE A 326 -9.53 -31.83 -9.84
C PHE A 326 -8.82 -32.58 -10.99
N PRO A 327 -9.52 -33.50 -11.70
CA PRO A 327 -8.89 -34.41 -12.65
C PRO A 327 -8.10 -33.72 -13.78
N GLN A 328 -8.58 -32.57 -14.25
CA GLN A 328 -8.02 -31.84 -15.39
C GLN A 328 -6.81 -30.95 -15.03
N ARG A 329 -6.47 -30.78 -13.73
CA ARG A 329 -5.39 -29.88 -13.28
C ARG A 329 -4.06 -30.18 -13.96
N THR A 330 -3.70 -31.46 -14.01
CA THR A 330 -2.45 -31.91 -14.65
C THR A 330 -2.43 -31.61 -16.15
N GLN A 331 -3.57 -31.69 -16.83
CA GLN A 331 -3.68 -31.38 -18.26
C GLN A 331 -3.45 -29.89 -18.50
N PHE A 332 -4.02 -29.02 -17.67
CA PHE A 332 -3.79 -27.59 -17.78
C PHE A 332 -2.35 -27.19 -17.49
N LEU A 333 -1.73 -27.76 -16.45
CA LEU A 333 -0.31 -27.52 -16.16
C LEU A 333 0.59 -27.95 -17.34
N LYS A 334 0.25 -29.06 -18.00
CA LYS A 334 0.93 -29.49 -19.24
C LYS A 334 0.71 -28.52 -20.40
N ALA A 335 -0.51 -27.99 -20.57
CA ALA A 335 -0.78 -26.98 -21.60
C ALA A 335 0.02 -25.69 -21.36
N ILE A 336 0.07 -25.21 -20.11
CA ILE A 336 0.91 -24.06 -19.72
C ILE A 336 2.38 -24.35 -20.00
N SER A 337 2.85 -25.57 -19.70
CA SER A 337 4.21 -26.02 -19.99
C SER A 337 4.54 -25.99 -21.49
N GLN A 338 3.59 -26.39 -22.35
CA GLN A 338 3.74 -26.32 -23.80
C GLN A 338 3.84 -24.88 -24.29
N TRP A 339 3.00 -23.98 -23.78
CA TRP A 339 3.06 -22.55 -24.09
C TRP A 339 4.36 -21.91 -23.61
N LEU A 340 4.85 -22.27 -22.43
CA LEU A 340 6.16 -21.85 -21.92
C LEU A 340 7.30 -22.29 -22.85
N GLY A 341 7.29 -23.56 -23.28
CA GLY A 341 8.27 -24.06 -24.25
C GLY A 341 8.18 -23.33 -25.59
N PHE A 342 6.97 -23.02 -26.06
CA PHE A 342 6.76 -22.22 -27.27
C PHE A 342 7.38 -20.82 -27.12
N CYS A 343 7.06 -20.11 -26.03
CA CYS A 343 7.59 -18.77 -25.74
C CYS A 343 9.12 -18.75 -25.60
N ALA A 344 9.70 -19.80 -25.02
CA ALA A 344 11.14 -19.88 -24.83
C ALA A 344 11.91 -20.05 -26.16
N LEU A 345 11.32 -20.74 -27.15
CA LEU A 345 12.02 -21.15 -28.37
C LEU A 345 11.70 -20.25 -29.58
N HIS A 346 10.52 -19.62 -29.65
CA HIS A 346 10.07 -18.87 -30.83
C HIS A 346 10.42 -17.37 -30.81
N ASN A 347 10.56 -16.76 -31.99
CA ASN A 347 10.98 -15.37 -32.19
C ASN A 347 9.81 -14.35 -32.13
N GLY A 348 8.93 -14.45 -31.13
CA GLY A 348 7.75 -13.59 -31.02
C GLY A 348 7.69 -12.83 -29.70
N GLU A 349 8.29 -11.64 -29.63
CA GLU A 349 8.27 -10.83 -28.39
C GLU A 349 6.84 -10.50 -27.95
N ALA A 350 5.93 -10.19 -28.88
CA ALA A 350 4.54 -9.89 -28.56
C ALA A 350 3.80 -11.06 -27.86
N LEU A 351 4.02 -12.29 -28.31
CA LEU A 351 3.40 -13.46 -27.69
C LEU A 351 4.02 -13.76 -26.32
N GLN A 352 5.36 -13.68 -26.24
CA GLN A 352 6.08 -13.86 -24.98
C GLN A 352 5.56 -12.90 -23.93
N THR A 353 5.40 -11.61 -24.27
CA THR A 353 4.85 -10.59 -23.39
C THR A 353 3.47 -11.00 -22.84
N HIS A 354 2.53 -11.42 -23.70
CA HIS A 354 1.17 -11.76 -23.24
C HIS A 354 1.09 -12.92 -22.23
N ILE A 355 1.96 -13.92 -22.35
CA ILE A 355 1.99 -15.08 -21.46
C ILE A 355 2.82 -14.78 -20.23
N THR A 356 3.97 -14.10 -20.38
CA THR A 356 4.82 -13.69 -19.27
C THR A 356 4.09 -12.73 -18.34
N GLU A 357 3.34 -11.75 -18.86
CA GLU A 357 2.49 -10.85 -18.05
C GLU A 357 1.50 -11.63 -17.17
N SER A 358 0.85 -12.65 -17.74
CA SER A 358 -0.08 -13.48 -16.98
C SER A 358 0.63 -14.33 -15.94
N LEU A 359 1.82 -14.85 -16.22
CA LEU A 359 2.58 -15.67 -15.28
C LEU A 359 3.30 -14.85 -14.19
N GLN A 360 3.62 -13.58 -14.47
CA GLN A 360 4.17 -12.63 -13.50
C GLN A 360 3.21 -12.32 -12.36
N GLN A 361 1.91 -12.60 -12.54
CA GLN A 361 0.90 -12.41 -11.52
C GLN A 361 0.65 -13.68 -10.69
N THR A 362 1.25 -14.82 -11.05
CA THR A 362 0.90 -16.15 -10.49
C THR A 362 2.11 -16.86 -9.85
N ASN A 363 2.51 -16.45 -8.64
CA ASN A 363 3.69 -16.99 -7.95
C ASN A 363 3.54 -18.49 -7.62
N ALA A 364 2.38 -18.89 -7.07
CA ALA A 364 2.13 -20.27 -6.64
C ALA A 364 2.18 -21.27 -7.81
N LEU A 365 1.67 -20.86 -8.97
CA LEU A 365 1.69 -21.67 -10.19
C LEU A 365 3.12 -22.00 -10.65
N LEU A 366 4.03 -21.02 -10.59
CA LEU A 366 5.43 -21.17 -11.02
C LEU A 366 6.22 -22.09 -10.08
N ASN A 367 5.85 -22.13 -8.80
CA ASN A 367 6.45 -23.01 -7.81
C ASN A 367 6.05 -24.48 -8.00
N THR A 368 5.03 -24.78 -8.83
CA THR A 368 4.61 -26.17 -9.05
C THR A 368 5.70 -27.03 -9.72
N THR A 369 5.86 -28.26 -9.20
CA THR A 369 6.84 -29.24 -9.69
C THR A 369 6.77 -29.49 -11.21
N ILE A 370 5.59 -29.42 -11.83
CA ILE A 370 5.43 -29.66 -13.28
C ILE A 370 6.05 -28.50 -14.09
N ILE A 371 5.78 -27.25 -13.69
CA ILE A 371 6.32 -26.07 -14.36
C ILE A 371 7.83 -26.00 -14.18
N GLN A 372 8.33 -26.23 -12.96
CA GLN A 372 9.77 -26.26 -12.70
C GLN A 372 10.51 -27.38 -13.46
N LYS A 373 9.90 -28.57 -13.60
CA LYS A 373 10.43 -29.63 -14.46
C LYS A 373 10.51 -29.22 -15.93
N THR A 374 9.57 -28.40 -16.39
CA THR A 374 9.59 -27.86 -17.76
C THR A 374 10.77 -26.92 -17.95
N PHE A 375 11.03 -26.01 -17.00
CA PHE A 375 12.25 -25.18 -17.05
C PHE A 375 13.52 -26.03 -17.08
N LEU A 376 13.60 -27.06 -16.25
CA LEU A 376 14.74 -27.99 -16.25
C LEU A 376 14.93 -28.68 -17.62
N GLN A 377 13.85 -29.08 -18.29
CA GLN A 377 13.91 -29.65 -19.64
C GLN A 377 14.37 -28.64 -20.68
N LEU A 378 13.86 -27.41 -20.64
CA LEU A 378 14.27 -26.34 -21.56
C LEU A 378 15.76 -26.00 -21.38
N LEU A 379 16.24 -25.93 -20.13
CA LEU A 379 17.64 -25.67 -19.79
C LEU A 379 18.62 -26.79 -20.21
N GLN A 380 18.15 -27.89 -20.80
CA GLN A 380 19.01 -28.91 -21.42
C GLN A 380 19.48 -28.52 -22.83
N SER A 381 18.96 -27.43 -23.42
CA SER A 381 19.41 -26.99 -24.74
C SER A 381 20.92 -26.73 -24.78
N THR A 382 21.56 -27.19 -25.85
CA THR A 382 22.99 -26.99 -26.10
C THR A 382 23.28 -25.73 -26.90
N GLU A 383 22.25 -25.12 -27.51
CA GLU A 383 22.40 -23.92 -28.33
C GLU A 383 22.44 -22.65 -27.47
N SER A 384 23.52 -21.87 -27.60
CA SER A 384 23.71 -20.61 -26.83
C SER A 384 22.56 -19.61 -27.05
N TYR A 385 22.05 -19.50 -28.29
CA TYR A 385 20.95 -18.58 -28.59
C TYR A 385 19.64 -18.97 -27.88
N GLU A 386 19.29 -20.26 -27.86
CA GLU A 386 18.11 -20.75 -27.14
C GLU A 386 18.27 -20.58 -25.63
N LYS A 387 19.46 -20.91 -25.08
CA LYS A 387 19.77 -20.69 -23.67
C LYS A 387 19.55 -19.23 -23.27
N ARG A 388 20.05 -18.26 -24.05
CA ARG A 388 19.82 -16.83 -23.78
C ARG A 388 18.34 -16.50 -23.61
N LYS A 389 17.48 -17.02 -24.49
CA LYS A 389 16.03 -16.79 -24.42
C LYS A 389 15.41 -17.45 -23.18
N ILE A 390 15.80 -18.68 -22.88
CA ILE A 390 15.28 -19.41 -21.73
C ILE A 390 15.64 -18.68 -20.43
N TYR A 391 16.90 -18.26 -20.26
CA TYR A 391 17.31 -17.48 -19.09
C TYR A 391 16.66 -16.09 -19.05
N LYS A 392 16.46 -15.43 -20.20
CA LYS A 392 15.70 -14.16 -20.29
C LYS A 392 14.25 -14.35 -19.82
N LEU A 393 13.61 -15.44 -20.20
CA LEU A 393 12.25 -15.78 -19.77
C LEU A 393 12.21 -16.05 -18.27
N ILE A 394 13.07 -16.93 -17.75
CA ILE A 394 13.12 -17.27 -16.31
C ILE A 394 13.38 -16.01 -15.47
N LYS A 395 14.27 -15.12 -15.92
CA LYS A 395 14.54 -13.83 -15.25
C LYS A 395 13.30 -12.96 -15.04
N GLN A 396 12.33 -13.02 -15.97
CA GLN A 396 11.13 -12.21 -15.92
C GLN A 396 10.04 -12.80 -15.00
N LEU A 397 10.21 -14.04 -14.54
CA LEU A 397 9.20 -14.78 -13.79
C LEU A 397 9.51 -14.76 -12.29
N PRO A 398 8.52 -14.48 -11.42
CA PRO A 398 8.69 -14.43 -9.97
C PRO A 398 8.67 -15.84 -9.35
N ILE A 399 9.74 -16.61 -9.59
CA ILE A 399 9.92 -17.92 -8.95
C ILE A 399 10.45 -17.69 -7.55
N SER A 400 9.61 -17.87 -6.53
CA SER A 400 10.01 -17.67 -5.13
C SER A 400 10.59 -18.93 -4.47
N GLU A 401 10.14 -20.12 -4.88
CA GLU A 401 10.56 -21.39 -4.26
C GLU A 401 11.13 -22.37 -5.31
N PRO A 402 12.34 -22.12 -5.83
CA PRO A 402 12.96 -23.02 -6.78
C PRO A 402 13.32 -24.35 -6.11
N THR A 403 12.99 -25.46 -6.77
CA THR A 403 13.49 -26.79 -6.41
C THR A 403 15.01 -26.80 -6.45
N GLU A 404 15.65 -27.55 -5.54
CA GLU A 404 17.11 -27.68 -5.49
C GLU A 404 17.73 -28.06 -6.84
N LYS A 405 17.04 -28.89 -7.63
CA LYS A 405 17.48 -29.24 -8.99
C LYS A 405 17.51 -28.04 -9.93
N LEU A 406 16.48 -27.20 -9.90
CA LEU A 406 16.42 -26.00 -10.74
C LEU A 406 17.45 -24.97 -10.27
N LYS A 407 17.56 -24.76 -8.95
CA LYS A 407 18.56 -23.87 -8.35
C LYS A 407 19.98 -24.26 -8.78
N ASN A 408 20.36 -25.52 -8.62
CA ASN A 408 21.69 -26.00 -8.99
C ASN A 408 21.94 -25.88 -10.50
N LYS A 409 20.95 -26.21 -11.34
CA LYS A 409 21.08 -26.07 -12.80
C LYS A 409 21.28 -24.62 -13.24
N ILE A 410 20.66 -23.66 -12.55
CA ILE A 410 20.86 -22.23 -12.79
C ILE A 410 22.24 -21.80 -12.31
N LEU A 411 22.65 -22.23 -11.11
CA LEU A 411 23.96 -21.95 -10.54
C LEU A 411 25.11 -22.44 -11.43
N ASP A 412 25.00 -23.65 -12.00
CA ASP A 412 25.99 -24.22 -12.93
C ASP A 412 26.24 -23.32 -14.16
N ALA A 413 25.27 -22.50 -14.55
CA ALA A 413 25.37 -21.61 -15.72
C ALA A 413 26.00 -20.25 -15.42
N ILE A 414 26.39 -19.96 -14.18
CA ILE A 414 27.14 -18.73 -13.85
C ILE A 414 28.54 -18.72 -14.47
N VAL A 415 29.04 -19.90 -14.86
CA VAL A 415 30.30 -20.10 -15.58
C VAL A 415 30.11 -20.34 -17.09
N ASP A 416 28.91 -20.12 -17.65
CA ASP A 416 28.65 -20.30 -19.09
C ASP A 416 29.51 -19.33 -19.92
N PRO A 417 30.10 -19.75 -21.07
CA PRO A 417 30.95 -18.86 -21.88
C PRO A 417 30.26 -17.57 -22.35
N ASP A 418 28.93 -17.52 -22.31
CA ASP A 418 28.14 -16.39 -22.78
C ASP A 418 27.85 -15.35 -21.67
N PRO A 419 28.36 -14.11 -21.76
CA PRO A 419 28.17 -13.10 -20.73
C PRO A 419 26.69 -12.72 -20.51
N TYR A 420 25.85 -12.81 -21.55
CA TYR A 420 24.41 -12.54 -21.40
C TYR A 420 23.71 -13.62 -20.57
N ILE A 421 24.17 -14.87 -20.65
CA ILE A 421 23.65 -15.95 -19.82
C ILE A 421 24.06 -15.69 -18.38
N ARG A 422 25.34 -15.39 -18.11
CA ARG A 422 25.84 -15.08 -16.76
C ARG A 422 25.07 -13.93 -16.11
N MET A 423 24.86 -12.85 -16.86
CA MET A 423 24.09 -11.69 -16.42
C MET A 423 22.66 -12.10 -15.99
N ASN A 424 21.96 -12.86 -16.83
CA ASN A 424 20.62 -13.34 -16.49
C ASN A 424 20.64 -14.32 -15.31
N VAL A 425 21.65 -15.18 -15.20
CA VAL A 425 21.83 -16.13 -14.07
C VAL A 425 21.99 -15.36 -12.76
N CYS A 426 22.86 -14.36 -12.70
CA CYS A 426 23.04 -13.53 -11.49
C CYS A 426 21.72 -12.91 -11.05
N LYS A 427 20.98 -12.32 -12.00
CA LYS A 427 19.67 -11.71 -11.72
C LYS A 427 18.63 -12.72 -11.24
N VAL A 428 18.59 -13.92 -11.83
CA VAL A 428 17.68 -14.99 -11.42
C VAL A 428 18.01 -15.45 -9.99
N LEU A 429 19.29 -15.65 -9.67
CA LEU A 429 19.72 -16.03 -8.32
C LEU A 429 19.36 -14.97 -7.28
N GLY A 430 19.53 -13.69 -7.60
CA GLY A 430 19.09 -12.59 -6.73
C GLY A 430 17.56 -12.52 -6.57
N ASN A 431 16.80 -12.83 -7.62
CA ASN A 431 15.33 -12.83 -7.55
C ASN A 431 14.75 -13.97 -6.69
N PHE A 432 15.53 -15.01 -6.37
CA PHE A 432 15.13 -16.01 -5.38
C PHE A 432 15.12 -15.46 -3.94
N GLY A 433 15.72 -14.29 -3.71
CA GLY A 433 15.71 -13.61 -2.40
C GLY A 433 16.60 -14.28 -1.35
N GLU A 434 16.38 -13.93 -0.09
CA GLU A 434 17.27 -14.32 1.02
C GLU A 434 17.40 -15.83 1.20
N ASP A 435 16.37 -16.61 0.89
CA ASP A 435 16.39 -18.08 1.06
C ASP A 435 17.36 -18.78 0.11
N ALA A 436 17.82 -18.11 -0.94
CA ALA A 436 18.85 -18.62 -1.84
C ALA A 436 20.29 -18.31 -1.39
N ALA A 437 20.49 -17.62 -0.25
CA ALA A 437 21.80 -17.22 0.25
C ALA A 437 22.62 -18.40 0.83
N THR A 438 22.96 -19.38 -0.01
CA THR A 438 23.90 -20.47 0.34
C THR A 438 25.34 -20.07 0.03
N ASN A 439 26.31 -20.73 0.69
CA ASN A 439 27.73 -20.47 0.47
C ASN A 439 28.14 -20.64 -1.00
N GLU A 440 27.55 -21.61 -1.72
CA GLU A 440 27.82 -21.84 -3.13
C GLU A 440 27.31 -20.70 -4.01
N VAL A 441 26.09 -20.22 -3.75
CA VAL A 441 25.50 -19.08 -4.49
C VAL A 441 26.30 -17.81 -4.22
N ILE A 442 26.63 -17.54 -2.95
CA ILE A 442 27.43 -16.38 -2.54
C ILE A 442 28.81 -16.40 -3.20
N SER A 443 29.52 -17.53 -3.12
CA SER A 443 30.87 -17.66 -3.73
C SER A 443 30.83 -17.45 -5.23
N ALA A 444 29.79 -17.96 -5.90
CA ALA A 444 29.64 -17.82 -7.33
C ALA A 444 29.33 -16.36 -7.74
N LEU A 445 28.48 -15.67 -6.98
CA LEU A 445 28.16 -14.25 -7.20
C LEU A 445 29.37 -13.35 -6.91
N ILE A 446 30.16 -13.61 -5.87
CA ILE A 446 31.43 -12.90 -5.60
C ILE A 446 32.37 -13.02 -6.80
N ASN A 447 32.53 -14.21 -7.38
CA ASN A 447 33.37 -14.36 -8.57
C ASN A 447 32.83 -13.54 -9.76
N ALA A 448 31.51 -13.39 -9.87
CA ALA A 448 30.87 -12.61 -10.93
C ALA A 448 30.99 -11.09 -10.75
N THR A 449 31.25 -10.57 -9.54
CA THR A 449 31.53 -9.13 -9.33
C THR A 449 32.88 -8.71 -9.93
N HIS A 450 33.76 -9.66 -10.23
CA HIS A 450 35.06 -9.43 -10.86
C HIS A 450 35.10 -9.82 -12.35
N HIS A 451 33.93 -9.98 -12.97
CA HIS A 451 33.83 -10.39 -14.36
C HIS A 451 34.32 -9.31 -15.34
N GLU A 452 34.83 -9.68 -16.51
CA GLU A 452 35.37 -8.70 -17.49
C GLU A 452 34.31 -7.75 -18.06
N TYR A 453 33.04 -8.18 -18.09
CA TYR A 453 31.89 -7.38 -18.56
C TYR A 453 31.17 -6.72 -17.39
N TRP A 454 31.07 -5.39 -17.42
CA TRP A 454 30.47 -4.57 -16.39
C TRP A 454 28.99 -4.90 -16.15
N GLU A 455 28.23 -5.30 -17.17
CA GLU A 455 26.83 -5.71 -17.01
C GLU A 455 26.67 -6.95 -16.13
N VAL A 456 27.64 -7.87 -16.17
CA VAL A 456 27.65 -9.06 -15.30
C VAL A 456 27.96 -8.64 -13.87
N GLN A 457 28.91 -7.72 -13.68
CA GLN A 457 29.25 -7.20 -12.35
C GLN A 457 28.05 -6.49 -11.69
N ILE A 458 27.33 -5.65 -12.45
CA ILE A 458 26.09 -4.99 -11.99
C ILE A 458 25.10 -6.02 -11.46
N GLN A 459 24.78 -7.04 -12.26
CA GLN A 459 23.78 -8.03 -11.84
C GLN A 459 24.27 -8.89 -10.69
N ALA A 460 25.59 -9.10 -10.56
CA ALA A 460 26.17 -9.81 -9.42
C ALA A 460 26.07 -8.98 -8.12
N CYS A 461 26.43 -7.70 -8.16
CA CYS A 461 26.26 -6.77 -7.03
C CYS A 461 24.79 -6.68 -6.61
N GLU A 462 23.89 -6.45 -7.57
CA GLU A 462 22.45 -6.37 -7.30
C GLU A 462 21.91 -7.67 -6.68
N ALA A 463 22.36 -8.83 -7.20
CA ALA A 463 21.96 -10.13 -6.66
C ALA A 463 22.42 -10.31 -5.22
N LEU A 464 23.68 -9.98 -4.89
CA LEU A 464 24.20 -10.03 -3.52
C LEU A 464 23.39 -9.15 -2.57
N GLY A 465 22.98 -7.94 -3.00
CA GLY A 465 22.09 -7.09 -2.22
C GLY A 465 20.70 -7.69 -2.00
N LYS A 466 20.12 -8.35 -3.00
CA LYS A 466 18.80 -9.00 -2.89
C LYS A 466 18.78 -10.25 -2.01
N LEU A 467 19.94 -10.88 -1.79
CA LEU A 467 20.08 -11.96 -0.81
C LEU A 467 20.00 -11.45 0.64
N GLY A 468 19.98 -10.13 0.85
CA GLY A 468 19.68 -9.48 2.12
C GLY A 468 20.68 -9.78 3.24
N GLU A 469 20.22 -9.70 4.48
CA GLU A 469 21.07 -9.85 5.67
C GLU A 469 21.69 -11.26 5.81
N LYS A 470 21.13 -12.27 5.13
CA LYS A 470 21.68 -13.63 5.10
C LYS A 470 22.98 -13.73 4.29
N ALA A 471 23.19 -12.85 3.31
CA ALA A 471 24.41 -12.80 2.52
C ALA A 471 25.49 -11.87 3.09
N ALA A 472 25.18 -11.09 4.13
CA ALA A 472 26.17 -10.27 4.82
C ALA A 472 27.28 -11.20 5.35
N THR A 473 28.45 -11.16 4.73
CA THR A 473 29.66 -11.92 5.10
C THR A 473 30.86 -11.04 4.76
N ASN A 474 32.02 -11.31 5.38
CA ASN A 474 33.23 -10.53 5.12
C ASN A 474 33.63 -10.56 3.64
N GLU A 475 33.48 -11.71 3.00
CA GLU A 475 33.82 -11.92 1.59
C GLU A 475 32.90 -11.14 0.66
N VAL A 476 31.59 -11.11 0.96
CA VAL A 476 30.63 -10.27 0.20
C VAL A 476 30.93 -8.79 0.39
N ILE A 477 31.16 -8.35 1.63
CA ILE A 477 31.48 -6.96 1.94
C ILE A 477 32.76 -6.53 1.20
N ALA A 478 33.83 -7.32 1.25
CA ALA A 478 35.07 -7.02 0.54
C ALA A 478 34.89 -6.96 -0.99
N ALA A 479 34.11 -7.89 -1.56
CA ALA A 479 33.82 -7.90 -2.99
C ALA A 479 33.03 -6.65 -3.42
N LEU A 480 32.04 -6.24 -2.64
CA LEU A 480 31.26 -5.04 -2.90
C LEU A 480 32.06 -3.75 -2.68
N ILE A 481 32.92 -3.67 -1.65
CA ILE A 481 33.86 -2.55 -1.45
C ILE A 481 34.73 -2.35 -2.69
N ASN A 482 35.32 -3.42 -3.23
CA ASN A 482 36.10 -3.31 -4.47
C ASN A 482 35.27 -2.77 -5.65
N ALA A 483 33.99 -3.16 -5.75
CA ALA A 483 33.10 -2.68 -6.80
C ALA A 483 32.68 -1.21 -6.63
N THR A 484 32.72 -0.65 -5.40
CA THR A 484 32.50 0.81 -5.18
C THR A 484 33.58 1.69 -5.82
N HIS A 485 34.75 1.13 -6.14
CA HIS A 485 35.86 1.84 -6.79
C HIS A 485 35.95 1.52 -8.30
N HIS A 486 34.91 0.92 -8.88
CA HIS A 486 34.94 0.49 -10.28
C HIS A 486 34.93 1.68 -11.25
N GLY A 487 35.57 1.55 -12.43
CA GLY A 487 35.66 2.65 -13.41
C GLY A 487 34.33 3.05 -14.07
N TYR A 488 33.27 2.25 -13.90
CA TYR A 488 31.93 2.53 -14.42
C TYR A 488 30.98 2.85 -13.26
N TRP A 489 30.40 4.06 -13.30
CA TRP A 489 29.52 4.60 -12.27
C TRP A 489 28.34 3.67 -11.91
N ASP A 490 27.77 2.97 -12.88
CA ASP A 490 26.61 2.10 -12.67
C ASP A 490 26.96 0.86 -11.82
N VAL A 491 28.19 0.33 -11.96
CA VAL A 491 28.71 -0.72 -11.06
C VAL A 491 28.88 -0.17 -9.64
N GLN A 492 29.40 1.05 -9.50
CA GLN A 492 29.58 1.67 -8.18
C GLN A 492 28.24 1.87 -7.48
N ILE A 493 27.20 2.36 -8.19
CA ILE A 493 25.85 2.51 -7.66
C ILE A 493 25.33 1.17 -7.15
N GLN A 494 25.37 0.12 -7.98
CA GLN A 494 24.88 -1.19 -7.58
C GLN A 494 25.65 -1.76 -6.40
N ALA A 495 26.95 -1.49 -6.29
CA ALA A 495 27.75 -1.89 -5.14
C ALA A 495 27.34 -1.15 -3.87
N CYS A 496 27.15 0.18 -3.92
CA CYS A 496 26.65 0.97 -2.80
C CYS A 496 25.26 0.51 -2.36
N GLU A 497 24.31 0.38 -3.30
CA GLU A 497 22.97 -0.12 -3.01
C GLU A 497 22.99 -1.51 -2.37
N ALA A 498 23.83 -2.41 -2.89
CA ALA A 498 23.96 -3.76 -2.35
C ALA A 498 24.47 -3.74 -0.91
N LEU A 499 25.50 -2.94 -0.61
CA LEU A 499 26.02 -2.76 0.76
C LEU A 499 24.92 -2.26 1.71
N GLY A 500 24.09 -1.30 1.29
CA GLY A 500 22.95 -0.84 2.07
C GLY A 500 21.87 -1.91 2.28
N LYS A 501 21.59 -2.73 1.26
CA LYS A 501 20.58 -3.81 1.32
C LYS A 501 21.01 -5.00 2.17
N LEU A 502 22.29 -5.13 2.53
CA LEU A 502 22.75 -6.08 3.54
C LEU A 502 22.28 -5.75 4.97
N GLY A 503 21.67 -4.57 5.17
CA GLY A 503 20.95 -4.19 6.38
C GLY A 503 21.84 -3.83 7.58
N GLU A 504 21.21 -3.60 8.73
CA GLU A 504 21.91 -3.21 9.96
C GLU A 504 22.95 -4.26 10.39
N LYS A 505 22.67 -5.53 10.07
CA LYS A 505 23.54 -6.65 10.41
C LYS A 505 24.96 -6.49 9.85
N ALA A 506 25.10 -5.92 8.64
CA ALA A 506 26.40 -5.62 8.03
C ALA A 506 27.18 -4.52 8.78
N ALA A 507 26.47 -3.65 9.50
CA ALA A 507 27.05 -2.63 10.36
C ALA A 507 27.34 -3.12 11.79
N THR A 508 27.20 -4.41 12.08
CA THR A 508 27.51 -5.00 13.39
C THR A 508 28.75 -5.89 13.38
N ASN A 509 29.35 -6.06 14.56
CA ASN A 509 30.48 -7.00 14.76
C ASN A 509 30.03 -8.48 14.81
N GLU A 510 28.74 -8.79 14.60
CA GLU A 510 28.21 -10.16 14.68
C GLU A 510 28.47 -10.97 13.40
N VAL A 511 28.63 -10.26 12.28
CA VAL A 511 28.75 -10.86 10.95
C VAL A 511 30.09 -10.57 10.29
N GLY A 512 30.68 -9.42 10.62
CA GLY A 512 31.98 -9.03 10.12
C GLY A 512 33.01 -8.82 11.22
N GLU A 513 34.28 -8.96 10.87
CA GLU A 513 35.32 -8.38 11.72
C GLU A 513 35.10 -6.87 11.75
N LYS A 514 35.30 -6.23 12.91
CA LYS A 514 35.18 -4.77 13.06
C LYS A 514 35.96 -3.99 11.97
N ALA A 515 37.05 -4.57 11.46
CA ALA A 515 37.81 -4.05 10.34
C ALA A 515 36.98 -3.95 9.05
N ALA A 516 36.25 -5.00 8.65
CA ALA A 516 35.44 -5.03 7.44
C ALA A 516 34.29 -4.01 7.49
N THR A 517 33.64 -3.84 8.65
CA THR A 517 32.61 -2.80 8.83
C THR A 517 33.19 -1.39 8.70
N ASN A 518 34.37 -1.14 9.26
CA ASN A 518 35.04 0.16 9.13
C ASN A 518 35.47 0.43 7.67
N GLU A 519 35.98 -0.57 6.97
CA GLU A 519 36.35 -0.47 5.55
C GLU A 519 35.13 -0.20 4.68
N MET A 520 34.00 -0.86 4.95
CA MET A 520 32.72 -0.60 4.27
C MET A 520 32.27 0.85 4.47
N ILE A 521 32.28 1.34 5.71
CA ILE A 521 31.92 2.73 6.03
C ILE A 521 32.86 3.70 5.30
N ALA A 522 34.17 3.45 5.32
CA ALA A 522 35.15 4.28 4.63
C ALA A 522 34.93 4.29 3.11
N ALA A 523 34.61 3.14 2.51
CA ALA A 523 34.31 3.02 1.09
C ALA A 523 33.06 3.82 0.70
N LEU A 524 31.98 3.71 1.48
CA LEU A 524 30.75 4.49 1.26
C LEU A 524 31.00 6.00 1.41
N ILE A 525 31.75 6.44 2.44
CA ILE A 525 32.13 7.85 2.60
C ILE A 525 32.97 8.35 1.44
N ASN A 526 33.86 7.52 0.88
CA ASN A 526 34.62 7.87 -0.32
C ASN A 526 33.71 8.00 -1.56
N ALA A 527 32.73 7.10 -1.73
CA ALA A 527 31.76 7.16 -2.82
C ALA A 527 30.86 8.41 -2.77
N MET A 528 30.64 8.99 -1.58
CA MET A 528 29.97 10.29 -1.43
C MET A 528 30.77 11.47 -2.02
N ARG A 529 32.00 11.25 -2.47
CA ARG A 529 32.86 12.27 -3.11
C ARG A 529 33.05 12.02 -4.61
N ASP A 530 32.32 11.05 -5.18
CA ASP A 530 32.41 10.72 -6.59
C ASP A 530 31.91 11.86 -7.49
N GLU A 531 32.47 11.96 -8.70
CA GLU A 531 32.07 12.97 -9.68
C GLU A 531 30.61 12.79 -10.11
N ALA A 532 30.15 11.55 -10.24
CA ALA A 532 28.77 11.24 -10.56
C ALA A 532 27.87 11.44 -9.33
N HIS A 533 26.99 12.44 -9.40
CA HIS A 533 25.95 12.65 -8.37
C HIS A 533 25.11 11.39 -8.10
N SER A 534 24.99 10.51 -9.11
CA SER A 534 24.28 9.24 -8.98
C SER A 534 24.93 8.28 -7.99
N VAL A 535 26.27 8.22 -7.97
CA VAL A 535 27.03 7.44 -6.98
C VAL A 535 26.92 8.09 -5.61
N ARG A 536 27.02 9.42 -5.54
CA ARG A 536 26.94 10.17 -4.27
C ARG A 536 25.63 9.92 -3.53
N TRP A 537 24.48 9.97 -4.21
CA TRP A 537 23.19 9.72 -3.55
C TRP A 537 23.01 8.24 -3.18
N ALA A 538 23.49 7.30 -4.01
CA ALA A 538 23.45 5.88 -3.69
C ALA A 538 24.26 5.55 -2.43
N ALA A 539 25.41 6.20 -2.24
CA ALA A 539 26.20 6.08 -1.02
C ALA A 539 25.49 6.65 0.22
N CYS A 540 24.80 7.79 0.08
CA CYS A 540 23.98 8.34 1.17
C CYS A 540 22.85 7.37 1.56
N GLU A 541 22.13 6.86 0.56
CA GLU A 541 21.06 5.87 0.79
C GLU A 541 21.58 4.62 1.49
N ALA A 542 22.73 4.09 1.03
CA ALA A 542 23.35 2.92 1.61
C ALA A 542 23.68 3.12 3.10
N LEU A 543 24.31 4.24 3.47
CA LEU A 543 24.61 4.58 4.85
C LEU A 543 23.36 4.71 5.71
N GLY A 544 22.28 5.29 5.16
CA GLY A 544 20.99 5.35 5.83
C GLY A 544 20.36 3.96 6.04
N ASN A 545 20.48 3.05 5.07
CA ASN A 545 19.93 1.69 5.15
C ASN A 545 20.68 0.78 6.13
N LEU A 546 21.92 1.12 6.50
CA LEU A 546 22.65 0.48 7.61
C LEU A 546 22.10 0.87 8.99
N GLY A 547 21.19 1.85 9.06
CA GLY A 547 20.43 2.20 10.26
C GLY A 547 21.28 2.78 11.39
N GLU A 548 20.74 2.72 12.61
CA GLU A 548 21.38 3.34 13.79
C GLU A 548 22.76 2.75 14.13
N LYS A 549 23.07 1.54 13.63
CA LYS A 549 24.35 0.86 13.88
C LYS A 549 25.50 1.55 13.14
N ALA A 550 25.22 2.27 12.05
CA ALA A 550 26.22 3.02 11.29
C ALA A 550 26.44 4.46 11.78
N ALA A 551 25.73 4.89 12.84
CA ALA A 551 25.77 6.27 13.37
C ALA A 551 27.11 6.61 14.07
N THR A 552 28.19 6.69 13.29
CA THR A 552 29.52 7.14 13.74
C THR A 552 29.73 8.61 13.41
N ASN A 553 30.65 9.27 14.12
CA ASN A 553 30.95 10.69 13.87
C ASN A 553 31.42 10.95 12.43
N GLU A 554 32.14 10.01 11.81
CA GLU A 554 32.61 10.13 10.43
C GLU A 554 31.46 10.08 9.43
N VAL A 555 30.51 9.15 9.62
CA VAL A 555 29.29 9.04 8.81
C VAL A 555 28.43 10.29 8.96
N ILE A 556 28.23 10.76 10.19
CA ILE A 556 27.46 11.98 10.48
C ILE A 556 28.08 13.18 9.78
N ALA A 557 29.41 13.38 9.91
CA ALA A 557 30.10 14.50 9.27
C ALA A 557 30.00 14.45 7.74
N ALA A 558 30.13 13.26 7.14
CA ALA A 558 30.01 13.06 5.70
C ALA A 558 28.59 13.39 5.21
N LEU A 559 27.55 12.89 5.90
CA LEU A 559 26.15 13.14 5.55
C LEU A 559 25.78 14.61 5.73
N ILE A 560 26.24 15.28 6.79
CA ILE A 560 26.05 16.74 6.96
C ILE A 560 26.63 17.49 5.76
N ASN A 561 27.83 17.15 5.31
CA ASN A 561 28.41 17.78 4.12
C ASN A 561 27.56 17.52 2.86
N ALA A 562 27.03 16.31 2.69
CA ALA A 562 26.17 15.96 1.56
C ALA A 562 24.81 16.68 1.57
N THR A 563 24.32 17.18 2.71
CA THR A 563 23.14 18.06 2.74
C THR A 563 23.35 19.38 2.00
N GLN A 564 24.61 19.73 1.68
CA GLN A 564 24.98 20.96 0.97
C GLN A 564 25.46 20.69 -0.47
N ASP A 565 25.20 19.49 -1.00
CA ASP A 565 25.59 19.11 -2.36
C ASP A 565 24.86 19.94 -3.42
N GLU A 566 25.50 20.17 -4.57
CA GLU A 566 24.90 20.88 -5.70
C GLU A 566 23.65 20.16 -6.26
N ASN A 567 23.60 18.84 -6.16
CA ASN A 567 22.53 18.03 -6.70
C ASN A 567 21.45 17.75 -5.64
N PHE A 568 20.20 18.11 -5.94
CA PHE A 568 19.11 17.96 -4.99
C PHE A 568 18.83 16.50 -4.58
N TYR A 569 19.10 15.50 -5.44
CA TYR A 569 18.95 14.09 -5.04
C TYR A 569 19.97 13.72 -3.96
N VAL A 570 21.20 14.22 -4.04
CA VAL A 570 22.21 13.95 -3.01
C VAL A 570 21.80 14.61 -1.69
N ARG A 571 21.34 15.87 -1.72
CA ARG A 571 20.81 16.56 -0.53
C ARG A 571 19.64 15.80 0.09
N LEU A 572 18.69 15.36 -0.74
CA LEU A 572 17.51 14.59 -0.36
C LEU A 572 17.89 13.32 0.39
N TYR A 573 18.71 12.47 -0.25
CA TYR A 573 19.11 11.18 0.34
C TYR A 573 20.02 11.36 1.56
N ALA A 574 20.79 12.44 1.65
CA ALA A 574 21.54 12.80 2.86
C ALA A 574 20.60 13.10 4.04
N CYS A 575 19.54 13.90 3.83
CA CYS A 575 18.55 14.18 4.87
C CYS A 575 17.81 12.91 5.31
N ILE A 576 17.39 12.08 4.35
CA ILE A 576 16.75 10.78 4.62
C ILE A 576 17.67 9.88 5.45
N ALA A 577 18.95 9.79 5.06
CA ALA A 577 19.95 8.98 5.76
C ALA A 577 20.18 9.45 7.19
N LEU A 578 20.34 10.77 7.42
CA LEU A 578 20.46 11.35 8.76
C LEU A 578 19.26 10.98 9.64
N GLY A 579 18.04 11.01 9.10
CA GLY A 579 16.85 10.55 9.82
C GLY A 579 16.87 9.04 10.12
N LYS A 580 17.33 8.21 9.18
CA LYS A 580 17.43 6.75 9.37
C LYS A 580 18.52 6.32 10.38
N LEU A 581 19.49 7.17 10.69
CA LEU A 581 20.45 6.93 11.78
C LEU A 581 19.82 7.01 13.18
N GLY A 582 18.56 7.48 13.26
CA GLY A 582 17.75 7.46 14.47
C GLY A 582 18.32 8.25 15.64
N GLU A 583 17.97 7.85 16.85
CA GLU A 583 18.38 8.54 18.08
C GLU A 583 19.89 8.50 18.32
N LYS A 584 20.60 7.51 17.75
CA LYS A 584 22.05 7.43 17.89
C LYS A 584 22.77 8.46 17.02
N GLY A 585 22.17 8.84 15.88
CA GLY A 585 22.69 9.88 14.99
C GLY A 585 22.34 11.30 15.43
N ALA A 586 21.37 11.46 16.34
CA ALA A 586 20.92 12.75 16.81
C ALA A 586 22.03 13.52 17.55
N SER A 587 22.50 14.60 16.92
CA SER A 587 23.49 15.54 17.45
C SER A 587 23.10 16.96 17.08
N ASN A 588 23.66 17.95 17.79
CA ASN A 588 23.36 19.37 17.53
C ASN A 588 23.77 19.77 16.10
N GLU A 589 24.85 19.19 15.58
CA GLU A 589 25.33 19.41 14.22
C GLU A 589 24.35 18.87 13.18
N VAL A 590 23.78 17.68 13.41
CA VAL A 590 22.73 17.10 12.55
C VAL A 590 21.47 17.95 12.56
N ILE A 591 21.02 18.37 13.75
CA ILE A 591 19.85 19.23 13.92
C ILE A 591 20.05 20.55 13.15
N ALA A 592 21.21 21.19 13.29
CA ALA A 592 21.53 22.44 12.59
C ALA A 592 21.55 22.26 11.05
N ALA A 593 22.14 21.15 10.56
CA ALA A 593 22.17 20.84 9.14
C ALA A 593 20.77 20.62 8.56
N LEU A 594 19.92 19.86 9.25
CA LEU A 594 18.53 19.65 8.86
C LEU A 594 17.72 20.95 8.92
N ILE A 595 17.92 21.81 9.94
CA ILE A 595 17.24 23.11 10.00
C ILE A 595 17.58 23.94 8.75
N ASN A 596 18.85 23.96 8.33
CA ASN A 596 19.24 24.63 7.10
C ASN A 596 18.56 24.01 5.86
N ALA A 597 18.46 22.68 5.79
CA ALA A 597 17.79 21.97 4.70
C ALA A 597 16.26 22.22 4.64
N THR A 598 15.63 22.70 5.72
CA THR A 598 14.23 23.16 5.63
C THR A 598 14.05 24.42 4.79
N GLN A 599 15.14 25.11 4.45
CA GLN A 599 15.15 26.29 3.60
C GLN A 599 15.64 25.97 2.17
N ASP A 600 15.74 24.69 1.82
CA ASP A 600 16.20 24.25 0.50
C ASP A 600 15.28 24.74 -0.63
N GLU A 601 15.87 25.04 -1.78
CA GLU A 601 15.13 25.43 -2.99
C GLU A 601 14.18 24.32 -3.49
N ASN A 602 14.50 23.06 -3.21
CA ASN A 602 13.73 21.91 -3.68
C ASN A 602 12.72 21.44 -2.63
N ASP A 603 11.45 21.34 -3.05
CA ASP A 603 10.33 21.00 -2.18
C ASP A 603 10.46 19.59 -1.58
N HIS A 604 11.01 18.62 -2.33
CA HIS A 604 11.24 17.26 -1.80
C HIS A 604 12.29 17.23 -0.70
N VAL A 605 13.36 18.03 -0.84
CA VAL A 605 14.41 18.13 0.20
C VAL A 605 13.81 18.72 1.47
N ARG A 606 13.05 19.81 1.37
CA ARG A 606 12.38 20.41 2.54
C ARG A 606 11.42 19.42 3.20
N TRP A 607 10.67 18.67 2.39
CA TRP A 607 9.72 17.65 2.85
C TRP A 607 10.40 16.54 3.65
N ASP A 608 11.37 15.83 3.06
CA ASP A 608 12.01 14.69 3.73
C ASP A 608 12.91 15.10 4.89
N THR A 609 13.38 16.36 4.90
CA THR A 609 14.03 16.95 6.08
C THR A 609 13.08 17.03 7.27
N CYS A 610 11.82 17.40 7.05
CA CYS A 610 10.82 17.43 8.12
C CYS A 610 10.53 16.03 8.67
N VAL A 611 10.43 15.03 7.77
CA VAL A 611 10.29 13.62 8.15
C VAL A 611 11.52 13.12 8.94
N ALA A 612 12.73 13.56 8.56
CA ALA A 612 13.96 13.18 9.25
C ALA A 612 13.96 13.63 10.72
N PHE A 613 13.46 14.83 11.03
CA PHE A 613 13.33 15.29 12.42
C PHE A 613 12.48 14.34 13.28
N GLY A 614 11.38 13.83 12.72
CA GLY A 614 10.53 12.85 13.40
C GLY A 614 11.24 11.53 13.71
N LYS A 615 12.20 11.14 12.86
CA LYS A 615 12.95 9.88 13.01
C LYS A 615 14.14 9.97 13.96
N LEU A 616 14.61 11.17 14.29
CA LEU A 616 15.74 11.37 15.21
C LEU A 616 15.41 11.08 16.68
N GLY A 617 14.15 10.80 17.01
CA GLY A 617 13.74 10.46 18.36
C GLY A 617 14.02 11.58 19.37
N GLU A 618 13.83 11.30 20.68
CA GLU A 618 13.78 12.34 21.73
C GLU A 618 14.98 13.30 21.70
N LYS A 619 16.16 12.78 21.38
CA LYS A 619 17.41 13.55 21.29
C LYS A 619 17.45 14.56 20.13
N GLY A 620 16.65 14.36 19.09
CA GLY A 620 16.50 15.27 17.97
C GLY A 620 15.54 16.43 18.24
N ALA A 621 14.80 16.39 19.36
CA ALA A 621 13.76 17.36 19.64
C ALA A 621 14.35 18.64 20.25
N SER A 622 14.09 19.80 19.64
CA SER A 622 14.52 21.12 20.15
C SER A 622 13.53 22.22 19.78
N ASN A 623 13.61 23.38 20.46
CA ASN A 623 12.77 24.53 20.10
C ASN A 623 13.07 25.04 18.68
N GLU A 624 14.33 24.97 18.22
CA GLU A 624 14.66 25.39 16.85
C GLU A 624 14.02 24.48 15.80
N VAL A 625 13.97 23.16 16.06
CA VAL A 625 13.27 22.19 15.19
C VAL A 625 11.77 22.50 15.14
N ILE A 626 11.14 22.77 16.29
CA ILE A 626 9.72 23.16 16.36
C ILE A 626 9.48 24.43 15.54
N ASP A 627 10.27 25.48 15.74
CA ASP A 627 10.14 26.73 14.98
C ASP A 627 10.33 26.50 13.47
N SER A 628 11.27 25.64 13.07
CA SER A 628 11.53 25.26 11.69
C SER A 628 10.33 24.54 11.04
N LEU A 629 9.80 23.53 11.72
CA LEU A 629 8.62 22.77 11.28
C LEU A 629 7.38 23.68 11.17
N VAL A 630 7.16 24.55 12.15
CA VAL A 630 6.03 25.49 12.15
C VAL A 630 6.11 26.50 11.02
N ASN A 631 7.31 27.01 10.71
CA ASN A 631 7.48 27.91 9.57
C ASN A 631 7.26 27.20 8.24
N PHE A 632 7.71 25.96 8.11
CA PHE A 632 7.49 25.16 6.90
C PHE A 632 6.01 24.86 6.70
N ILE A 633 5.31 24.37 7.74
CA ILE A 633 3.87 24.08 7.67
C ILE A 633 3.08 25.36 7.37
N GLY A 634 3.41 26.48 8.00
CA GLY A 634 2.74 27.76 7.76
C GLY A 634 2.98 28.37 6.38
N ALA A 635 3.95 27.88 5.61
CA ALA A 635 4.24 28.33 4.24
C ALA A 635 3.50 27.49 3.17
N ILE A 636 2.87 26.38 3.55
CA ILE A 636 2.13 25.49 2.65
C ILE A 636 0.63 25.69 2.93
N ASP A 637 -0.14 26.05 1.90
CA ASP A 637 -1.59 26.28 2.05
C ASP A 637 -2.39 24.98 2.28
N ASP A 638 -1.84 23.83 1.86
CA ASP A 638 -2.37 22.48 2.11
C ASP A 638 -1.63 21.82 3.28
N SER A 639 -2.33 21.64 4.40
CA SER A 639 -1.83 20.98 5.60
C SER A 639 -1.68 19.47 5.35
N ASP A 640 -0.50 19.04 4.94
CA ASP A 640 -0.18 17.63 4.75
C ASP A 640 0.14 16.96 6.10
N ASP A 641 -0.60 15.89 6.44
CA ASP A 641 -0.69 15.32 7.79
C ASP A 641 0.67 14.86 8.36
N ILE A 642 1.57 14.38 7.50
CA ILE A 642 2.88 13.83 7.88
C ILE A 642 3.80 14.89 8.53
N LEU A 643 3.71 16.14 8.07
CA LEU A 643 4.50 17.24 8.63
C LEU A 643 3.98 17.64 10.01
N VAL A 644 2.66 17.61 10.17
CA VAL A 644 2.03 17.89 11.45
C VAL A 644 2.30 16.75 12.44
N ASP A 645 2.32 15.50 12.00
CA ASP A 645 2.73 14.35 12.81
C ASP A 645 4.18 14.49 13.29
N SER A 646 5.08 14.92 12.41
CA SER A 646 6.49 15.17 12.76
C SER A 646 6.60 16.29 13.82
N LEU A 647 5.84 17.37 13.66
CA LEU A 647 5.76 18.48 14.62
C LEU A 647 5.18 18.02 15.97
N VAL A 648 4.05 17.29 15.95
CA VAL A 648 3.41 16.73 17.14
C VAL A 648 4.39 15.83 17.87
N TRP A 649 5.04 14.92 17.17
CA TRP A 649 6.00 14.00 17.74
C TRP A 649 7.18 14.72 18.40
N VAL A 650 7.77 15.74 17.74
CA VAL A 650 8.85 16.56 18.31
C VAL A 650 8.37 17.28 19.59
N MET A 651 7.14 17.81 19.58
CA MET A 651 6.57 18.46 20.76
C MET A 651 6.33 17.49 21.92
N CYS A 652 5.94 16.24 21.65
CA CYS A 652 5.70 15.24 22.68
C CYS A 652 7.01 14.74 23.31
N SER A 653 8.07 14.65 22.51
CA SER A 653 9.33 14.02 22.92
C SER A 653 10.28 15.01 23.58
N TYR A 654 10.03 16.33 23.50
CA TYR A 654 10.95 17.34 24.06
C TYR A 654 10.62 17.72 25.50
N ASP A 655 11.30 17.09 26.47
CA ASP A 655 11.18 17.42 27.89
C ASP A 655 11.63 18.85 28.24
N GLY A 656 12.50 19.45 27.42
CA GLY A 656 13.10 20.78 27.63
C GLY A 656 12.33 21.96 27.04
N MET A 657 11.08 21.76 26.62
CA MET A 657 10.31 22.79 25.92
C MET A 657 10.26 24.11 26.71
N ARG A 658 10.82 25.16 26.13
CA ARG A 658 10.65 26.53 26.65
C ARG A 658 9.31 27.07 26.13
N PRO A 659 8.77 28.14 26.71
CA PRO A 659 7.57 28.77 26.16
C PRO A 659 7.83 29.19 24.71
N LEU A 660 7.17 28.51 23.76
CA LEU A 660 7.15 28.89 22.36
C LEU A 660 6.61 30.32 22.23
N LYS A 661 7.05 31.04 21.18
CA LYS A 661 6.54 32.38 20.88
C LYS A 661 5.05 32.29 20.52
N PHE A 662 4.29 33.35 20.82
CA PHE A 662 2.85 33.44 20.51
C PHE A 662 2.56 33.09 19.04
N GLU A 663 3.31 33.68 18.12
CA GLU A 663 3.15 33.46 16.68
C GLU A 663 3.34 31.98 16.29
N THR A 664 4.30 31.30 16.93
CA THR A 664 4.53 29.85 16.73
C THR A 664 3.32 29.05 17.22
N ILE A 665 2.81 29.36 18.42
CA ILE A 665 1.66 28.65 19.03
C ILE A 665 0.38 28.83 18.21
N GLU A 666 0.11 30.04 17.71
CA GLU A 666 -1.05 30.32 16.86
C GLU A 666 -0.95 29.61 15.50
N LYS A 667 0.25 29.56 14.90
CA LYS A 667 0.46 28.76 13.68
C LYS A 667 0.20 27.27 13.94
N ILE A 668 0.77 26.71 15.02
CA ILE A 668 0.54 25.31 15.41
C ILE A 668 -0.96 25.03 15.57
N TYR A 669 -1.66 25.87 16.34
CA TYR A 669 -3.10 25.75 16.57
C TYR A 669 -3.91 25.80 15.26
N ASN A 670 -3.62 26.75 14.38
CA ASN A 670 -4.30 26.88 13.09
C ASN A 670 -4.03 25.68 12.16
N CYS A 671 -2.82 25.13 12.18
CA CYS A 671 -2.47 23.94 11.40
C CYS A 671 -3.19 22.70 11.93
N MET A 672 -3.17 22.49 13.26
CA MET A 672 -3.87 21.39 13.91
C MET A 672 -5.38 21.43 13.67
N ARG A 673 -5.97 22.63 13.67
CA ARG A 673 -7.40 22.83 13.40
C ARG A 673 -7.79 22.53 11.95
N LYS A 674 -6.92 22.80 10.98
CA LYS A 674 -7.22 22.62 9.55
C LYS A 674 -7.14 21.15 9.11
N SER A 675 -6.24 20.37 9.69
CA SER A 675 -6.14 18.95 9.36
C SER A 675 -7.15 18.12 10.18
N SER A 676 -7.89 17.29 9.48
CA SER A 676 -8.94 16.43 10.03
C SER A 676 -8.43 15.07 10.53
N LYS A 677 -7.12 14.82 10.45
CA LYS A 677 -6.51 13.49 10.64
C LYS A 677 -5.36 13.42 11.63
N ILE A 678 -4.99 14.53 12.29
CA ILE A 678 -3.87 14.54 13.24
C ILE A 678 -4.22 13.77 14.51
N ASP A 679 -3.43 12.75 14.81
CA ASP A 679 -3.47 12.05 16.09
C ASP A 679 -2.80 12.91 17.17
N LEU A 680 -3.60 13.70 17.89
CA LEU A 680 -3.11 14.51 19.00
C LEU A 680 -2.94 13.69 20.30
N THR A 681 -3.34 12.41 20.35
CA THR A 681 -3.25 11.56 21.56
C THR A 681 -1.85 11.37 22.13
N PRO A 682 -0.74 11.45 21.36
CA PRO A 682 0.61 11.36 21.92
C PRO A 682 0.97 12.56 22.80
N ILE A 683 0.27 13.70 22.68
CA ILE A 683 0.59 14.92 23.42
C ILE A 683 0.15 14.78 24.88
N PRO A 684 1.07 14.75 25.86
CA PRO A 684 0.71 14.68 27.26
C PRO A 684 0.02 15.99 27.67
N SER A 685 -1.29 15.93 27.90
CA SER A 685 -2.12 17.07 28.25
C SER A 685 -1.69 17.70 29.59
N GLU A 686 -1.20 16.89 30.52
CA GLU A 686 -0.56 17.37 31.75
C GLU A 686 0.67 18.23 31.46
N ARG A 687 1.47 17.85 30.46
CA ARG A 687 2.71 18.57 30.12
C ARG A 687 2.41 19.91 29.46
N LEU A 688 1.45 19.96 28.53
CA LEU A 688 1.00 21.21 27.94
C LEU A 688 0.42 22.15 29.00
N MET A 689 -0.33 21.60 29.96
CA MET A 689 -0.89 22.38 31.06
C MET A 689 0.21 22.88 32.01
N GLU A 690 1.22 22.07 32.33
CA GLU A 690 2.41 22.48 33.08
C GLU A 690 3.17 23.61 32.36
N LEU A 691 3.36 23.52 31.05
CA LEU A 691 4.00 24.56 30.25
C LEU A 691 3.20 25.87 30.28
N PHE A 692 1.87 25.83 30.20
CA PHE A 692 1.04 27.02 30.40
C PHE A 692 1.26 27.62 31.81
N LEU A 693 1.15 26.79 32.85
CA LEU A 693 1.23 27.24 34.23
C LEU A 693 2.62 27.83 34.57
N ASN A 694 3.67 27.28 33.99
CA ASN A 694 5.05 27.74 34.16
C ASN A 694 5.37 28.97 33.30
N SER A 695 4.84 29.05 32.07
CA SER A 695 5.13 30.15 31.13
C SER A 695 4.28 31.41 31.35
N ARG A 696 3.08 31.26 31.91
CA ARG A 696 2.04 32.30 32.02
C ARG A 696 1.63 32.92 30.67
N ASN A 697 1.90 32.24 29.57
CA ASN A 697 1.58 32.73 28.24
C ASN A 697 0.17 32.21 27.83
N VAL A 698 -0.79 33.13 27.77
CA VAL A 698 -2.23 32.90 27.45
C VAL A 698 -2.42 32.17 26.12
N SER A 699 -1.47 32.29 25.20
CA SER A 699 -1.46 31.63 23.89
C SER A 699 -1.56 30.10 23.98
N TRP A 700 -0.95 29.51 25.02
CA TRP A 700 -1.03 28.07 25.27
C TRP A 700 -2.43 27.62 25.65
N LEU A 701 -3.29 28.50 26.17
CA LEU A 701 -4.62 28.13 26.62
C LEU A 701 -5.50 27.60 25.50
N ARG A 702 -5.42 28.18 24.30
CA ARG A 702 -6.20 27.73 23.14
C ARG A 702 -5.75 26.35 22.67
N LEU A 703 -4.44 26.15 22.57
CA LEU A 703 -3.85 24.88 22.19
C LEU A 703 -4.16 23.78 23.22
N VAL A 704 -3.98 24.07 24.51
CA VAL A 704 -4.32 23.15 25.62
C VAL A 704 -5.80 22.79 25.58
N ALA A 705 -6.68 23.78 25.43
CA ALA A 705 -8.12 23.55 25.40
C ALA A 705 -8.54 22.73 24.17
N TYR A 706 -7.94 22.98 23.01
CA TYR A 706 -8.19 22.22 21.78
C TYR A 706 -7.71 20.77 21.90
N VAL A 707 -6.46 20.55 22.35
CA VAL A 707 -5.90 19.20 22.55
C VAL A 707 -6.74 18.42 23.57
N ALA A 708 -7.08 19.02 24.71
CA ALA A 708 -7.90 18.37 25.73
C ALA A 708 -9.31 18.03 25.23
N LEU A 709 -9.91 18.89 24.39
CA LEU A 709 -11.21 18.65 23.77
C LEU A 709 -11.16 17.50 22.76
N VAL A 710 -10.14 17.46 21.91
CA VAL A 710 -9.92 16.39 20.92
C VAL A 710 -9.61 15.05 21.61
N GLN A 711 -8.82 15.06 22.70
CA GLN A 711 -8.50 13.87 23.48
C GLN A 711 -9.62 13.41 24.42
N GLY A 712 -10.71 14.16 24.57
CA GLY A 712 -11.83 13.81 25.46
C GLY A 712 -11.47 13.88 26.96
N ILE A 713 -10.52 14.73 27.33
CA ILE A 713 -10.00 14.86 28.69
C ILE A 713 -10.90 15.75 29.54
N ALA A 714 -11.16 15.33 30.78
CA ALA A 714 -11.86 16.19 31.74
C ALA A 714 -10.86 17.05 32.52
N VAL A 715 -11.05 18.37 32.49
CA VAL A 715 -10.24 19.33 33.26
C VAL A 715 -11.14 20.02 34.28
N THR A 716 -10.73 20.01 35.55
CA THR A 716 -11.41 20.74 36.63
C THR A 716 -10.49 21.79 37.24
N VAL A 717 -11.03 22.99 37.45
CA VAL A 717 -10.28 24.14 37.97
C VAL A 717 -10.79 24.47 39.37
N GLY A 718 -9.94 24.29 40.38
CA GLY A 718 -10.19 24.68 41.77
C GLY A 718 -9.49 25.98 42.15
N LYS A 719 -9.64 26.43 43.42
CA LYS A 719 -9.07 27.71 43.91
C LYS A 719 -7.54 27.81 43.81
N SER A 720 -6.83 26.69 43.90
CA SER A 720 -5.36 26.63 43.92
C SER A 720 -4.76 25.42 43.19
N ILE A 721 -5.60 24.66 42.47
CA ILE A 721 -5.24 23.39 41.83
C ILE A 721 -6.08 23.18 40.58
N VAL A 722 -5.45 22.68 39.53
CA VAL A 722 -6.11 22.14 38.32
C VAL A 722 -5.97 20.63 38.36
N ARG A 723 -7.04 19.90 38.07
CA ARG A 723 -6.98 18.45 37.88
C ARG A 723 -7.28 18.10 36.45
N ILE A 724 -6.46 17.22 35.89
CA ILE A 724 -6.62 16.66 34.56
C ILE A 724 -6.93 15.18 34.74
N TYR A 725 -8.01 14.73 34.11
CA TYR A 725 -8.47 13.35 34.11
C TYR A 725 -8.38 12.83 32.68
N ASP A 726 -7.41 11.95 32.44
CA ASP A 726 -7.18 11.30 31.15
C ASP A 726 -7.32 9.76 31.27
N ALA A 727 -6.96 9.03 30.21
CA ALA A 727 -7.00 7.56 30.21
C ALA A 727 -5.98 6.90 31.16
N LYS A 728 -4.87 7.60 31.50
CA LYS A 728 -3.80 7.10 32.38
C LYS A 728 -4.06 7.39 33.86
N GLY A 729 -4.97 8.32 34.18
CA GLY A 729 -5.42 8.60 35.53
C GLY A 729 -5.69 10.08 35.80
N MET A 730 -5.56 10.48 37.07
CA MET A 730 -5.74 11.87 37.49
C MET A 730 -4.40 12.50 37.84
N VAL A 731 -4.08 13.63 37.20
CA VAL A 731 -2.92 14.48 37.52
C VAL A 731 -3.39 15.77 38.20
N GLU A 732 -2.77 16.13 39.33
CA GLU A 732 -3.01 17.41 40.03
C GLU A 732 -1.85 18.40 39.80
N LEU A 733 -2.16 19.59 39.29
CA LEU A 733 -1.20 20.67 39.06
C LEU A 733 -1.55 21.88 39.94
N LYS A 734 -0.54 22.54 40.53
CA LYS A 734 -0.75 23.70 41.41
C LYS A 734 -0.93 24.99 40.60
N LEU A 735 -1.94 25.78 40.93
CA LEU A 735 -2.12 27.14 40.42
C LEU A 735 -1.36 28.12 41.31
N SER A 736 -0.47 28.92 40.72
CA SER A 736 0.25 29.95 41.48
C SER A 736 -0.65 31.14 41.86
N HIS A 737 -1.70 31.43 41.07
CA HIS A 737 -2.63 32.55 41.27
C HIS A 737 -4.06 32.20 40.83
N ALA A 738 -5.07 32.78 41.49
CA ALA A 738 -6.48 32.52 41.21
C ALA A 738 -6.93 33.02 39.82
N GLU A 739 -6.31 34.10 39.31
CA GLU A 739 -6.61 34.70 37.99
C GLU A 739 -6.34 33.72 36.83
N LEU A 740 -5.31 32.87 36.96
CA LEU A 740 -5.01 31.83 35.95
C LEU A 740 -6.14 30.81 35.81
N GLY A 741 -6.86 30.51 36.89
CA GLY A 741 -8.01 29.62 36.86
C GLY A 741 -9.19 30.21 36.09
N VAL A 742 -9.38 31.52 36.17
CA VAL A 742 -10.42 32.24 35.41
C VAL A 742 -10.09 32.21 33.91
N SER A 743 -8.85 32.57 33.53
CA SER A 743 -8.41 32.54 32.13
C SER A 743 -8.49 31.14 31.51
N LEU A 744 -8.13 30.10 32.28
CA LEU A 744 -8.26 28.71 31.84
C LEU A 744 -9.74 28.35 31.59
N THR A 745 -10.62 28.73 32.50
CA THR A 745 -12.07 28.49 32.37
C THR A 745 -12.66 29.18 31.14
N GLU A 746 -12.26 30.42 30.87
CA GLU A 746 -12.70 31.17 29.70
C GLU A 746 -12.20 30.57 28.39
N ALA A 747 -10.93 30.18 28.29
CA ALA A 747 -10.39 29.56 27.07
C ALA A 747 -11.09 28.25 26.69
N PHE A 748 -11.39 27.39 27.66
CA PHE A 748 -12.18 26.16 27.44
C PHE A 748 -13.64 26.45 27.07
N ARG A 749 -14.21 27.61 27.47
CA ARG A 749 -15.55 28.04 27.03
C ARG A 749 -15.51 28.57 25.60
N ASP A 750 -14.51 29.39 25.28
CA ASP A 750 -14.37 29.97 23.94
C ASP A 750 -14.09 28.90 22.88
N GLN A 751 -13.22 27.92 23.15
CA GLN A 751 -13.01 26.79 22.23
C GLN A 751 -14.29 25.97 21.98
N ARG A 752 -15.13 25.80 23.01
CA ARG A 752 -16.42 25.10 22.87
C ARG A 752 -17.43 25.88 22.04
N ARG A 753 -17.48 27.21 22.22
CA ARG A 753 -18.29 28.11 21.39
C ARG A 753 -17.84 28.09 19.93
N GLU A 754 -16.53 28.02 19.67
CA GLU A 754 -15.97 27.96 18.32
C GLU A 754 -16.35 26.69 17.54
N ILE A 755 -16.66 25.58 18.22
CA ILE A 755 -17.17 24.33 17.59
C ILE A 755 -18.68 24.14 17.76
N GLU A 756 -19.41 25.22 18.07
CA GLU A 756 -20.88 25.24 18.25
C GLU A 756 -21.41 24.27 19.33
N MET A 757 -20.57 23.91 20.32
CA MET A 757 -20.97 23.09 21.47
C MET A 757 -21.25 23.97 22.70
N ASP A 758 -22.49 24.39 22.90
CA ASP A 758 -22.93 24.95 24.18
C ASP A 758 -23.28 23.84 25.18
N PHE A 759 -22.97 24.06 26.47
CA PHE A 759 -23.27 23.12 27.55
C PHE A 759 -24.78 22.81 27.60
N PRO A 760 -25.20 21.53 27.50
CA PRO A 760 -26.61 21.17 27.75
C PRO A 760 -26.93 21.11 29.26
N PHE A 761 -25.93 21.15 30.15
CA PHE A 761 -26.13 21.03 31.59
C PHE A 761 -25.30 22.03 32.39
N GLY A 762 -25.97 23.08 32.87
CA GLY A 762 -25.47 23.95 33.94
C GLY A 762 -25.62 25.43 33.60
N LYS A 763 -26.45 26.12 34.39
CA LYS A 763 -26.66 27.57 34.29
C LYS A 763 -25.32 28.32 34.27
N GLU A 764 -25.21 29.29 33.37
CA GLU A 764 -24.39 30.48 33.59
C GLU A 764 -24.82 31.11 34.92
N THR A 765 -24.04 30.87 35.98
CA THR A 765 -24.05 31.77 37.12
C THR A 765 -22.65 32.28 37.31
N ALA A 766 -22.46 33.52 36.87
CA ALA A 766 -21.56 34.45 37.53
C ALA A 766 -21.88 34.45 39.03
N SER A 767 -20.87 34.16 39.85
CA SER A 767 -20.69 34.71 41.19
C SER A 767 -19.23 34.54 41.61
#